data_AF-A0A8T8CZ58-F1
#
_entry.id   AF-A0A8T8CZ58-F1
#
_cell.length_a   1.000
_cell.length_b   1.000
_cell.length_c   1.000
_cell.angle_alpha   90.00
_cell.angle_beta   90.00
_cell.angle_gamma   90.00
#
_symmetry.space_group_name_H-M   'P 1'
#
loop_
_entity.id
_entity.type
_entity.pdbx_description
1 polymer ?
#
loop_
_entity_poly.entity_id
_entity_poly.type
_entity_poly.pdbx_seq_one_letter_code
_entity_poly.pdbx_strand_id
1 'polypeptide(L)'
;MVDLAASVWRNFVTDGVPASGPYKVPKSKIREWGVWLESLASLSFTSGKVYSSKADLFADLVPAANTPALVIGDDIVGQDGLYMKVGATTTGSWTQLTDFVPGAQTVHAVDAGAGTPNAIIATTSVALSASGSQIVRLDVFEANTSSPVTITFNDSAPLTIKSAAGNDIVAGGLAAGPVLGVISGVTFRLLSDLASAAIQAAAEDAASDSAASALASEAARDIAAGYASAAVSQGNVPVYSTAVGMSAITLPVGLLAFETRGYNAADDAGAGLYAVRASEPSHIAKVACGGGLWGELIVPRGEVTCETLGLVGDNLTDNGARWPGANAYCQANGYRLIAKAGTYRTSVKALVTDTSFIRGAGMYDTVFKAIGAIDAVFHANTAAQIFIGWEDFQIDGNSTATDGANFDGSGGLILQGSYFRNIRGVNAVRVSALRGTVPMYSSTMQGVFGSGGKYGIWWEANACLNDSKIIQPRISNTTITGLHLKNTGASIAEVSIDTPDIEGNFGAGMYINNMRAKVLGVTHLEQNGKSTPTAAVTLAASPFATTNASAVVTVAHTAHGLATGDEINLKGATAVAGLTLNGKFRVTVVDAHSYTIQQGAAQANATTTGGGSAVVAEYTLPIDVLVDSHDSIATEVDFDKLNKSTNGAGQTGGVFARHMSSNTNITIRGGNVSRSNVIDGNNQSTGCNINLPHCLAGTVNASSMAVRRDENGIQKTGRMTLGTSATATGISANSNGWVRVTATKRSVNTLKMAEYRVLLDNAGDSINAAWAGPNLPATGFEDFVTFSVVSSQLMATRTAATPTDSDGWMTLEGEWREF
;
A
#
# COMPACT_ATOMS: atom_id res chain seq x y z
N MET A 1 23.74 91.80 67.76
CA MET A 1 24.66 91.26 68.79
C MET A 1 25.14 92.45 69.59
N VAL A 2 24.88 92.50 70.91
CA VAL A 2 25.23 93.65 71.75
C VAL A 2 26.73 93.63 72.03
N ASP A 3 27.38 94.80 72.04
CA ASP A 3 28.81 94.89 72.34
C ASP A 3 29.09 94.42 73.78
N LEU A 4 30.18 93.65 73.94
CA LEU A 4 30.59 93.14 75.25
C LEU A 4 31.03 94.27 76.18
N ALA A 5 30.86 94.05 77.50
CA ALA A 5 31.25 95.03 78.51
C ALA A 5 32.73 95.47 78.40
N ALA A 6 33.63 94.56 78.03
CA ALA A 6 35.04 94.89 77.83
C ALA A 6 35.27 95.95 76.72
N SER A 7 34.44 95.95 75.67
CA SER A 7 34.51 96.92 74.58
C SER A 7 33.86 98.25 74.96
N VAL A 8 32.70 98.19 75.64
CA VAL A 8 31.94 99.38 76.04
C VAL A 8 32.64 100.18 77.14
N TRP A 9 33.28 99.53 78.12
CA TRP A 9 33.96 100.18 79.27
C TRP A 9 35.49 100.15 79.19
N ARG A 10 36.07 100.04 77.98
CA ARG A 10 37.53 100.05 77.81
C ARG A 10 38.17 101.32 78.41
N ASN A 11 39.40 101.19 78.87
CA ASN A 11 40.12 102.27 79.55
C ASN A 11 40.58 103.38 78.59
N PHE A 12 40.89 103.05 77.32
CA PHE A 12 41.49 103.97 76.34
C PHE A 12 40.76 103.97 74.99
N VAL A 13 40.82 105.09 74.26
CA VAL A 13 40.05 105.29 73.01
C VAL A 13 40.33 104.22 71.97
N THR A 14 41.58 103.78 71.89
CA THR A 14 41.98 102.54 71.21
C THR A 14 42.28 101.50 72.27
N ASP A 15 41.63 100.33 72.17
CA ASP A 15 41.69 99.32 73.23
C ASP A 15 43.15 98.87 73.49
N GLY A 16 43.54 98.82 74.76
CA GLY A 16 44.90 98.48 75.20
C GLY A 16 46.01 99.50 74.94
N VAL A 17 45.75 100.69 74.36
CA VAL A 17 46.80 101.69 74.03
C VAL A 17 46.68 102.95 74.91
N PRO A 18 47.49 103.11 75.98
CA PRO A 18 47.38 104.22 76.92
C PRO A 18 47.54 105.61 76.30
N ALA A 19 48.37 105.72 75.25
CA ALA A 19 48.63 106.98 74.57
C ALA A 19 47.41 107.54 73.80
N SER A 20 46.39 106.71 73.53
CA SER A 20 45.16 107.16 72.84
C SER A 20 44.22 108.01 73.71
N GLY A 21 44.58 108.18 74.99
CA GLY A 21 43.80 108.93 75.95
C GLY A 21 42.62 108.15 76.54
N PRO A 22 42.05 108.60 77.67
CA PRO A 22 40.97 107.90 78.35
C PRO A 22 39.70 107.86 77.50
N TYR A 23 39.10 106.67 77.36
CA TYR A 23 37.88 106.51 76.57
C TYR A 23 36.66 107.06 77.30
N LYS A 24 35.91 107.93 76.61
CA LYS A 24 34.62 108.40 77.10
C LYS A 24 33.53 107.47 76.58
N VAL A 25 32.94 106.68 77.48
CA VAL A 25 31.93 105.69 77.11
C VAL A 25 30.66 106.35 76.54
N PRO A 26 30.21 105.98 75.33
CA PRO A 26 28.95 106.48 74.78
C PRO A 26 27.76 105.98 75.59
N LYS A 27 26.92 106.91 76.08
CA LYS A 27 25.73 106.56 76.89
C LYS A 27 24.72 105.67 76.15
N SER A 28 24.70 105.67 74.82
CA SER A 28 23.84 104.79 74.01
C SER A 28 24.24 103.32 74.14
N LYS A 29 25.54 103.02 74.08
CA LYS A 29 26.07 101.65 74.22
C LYS A 29 25.86 101.09 75.63
N ILE A 30 25.95 101.95 76.65
CA ILE A 30 25.60 101.56 78.03
C ILE A 30 24.11 101.19 78.11
N ARG A 31 23.22 101.96 77.49
CA ARG A 31 21.77 101.67 77.52
C ARG A 31 21.42 100.42 76.72
N GLU A 32 22.03 100.19 75.56
CA GLU A 32 21.84 98.94 74.79
C GLU A 32 22.29 97.72 75.61
N TRP A 33 23.42 97.81 76.29
CA TRP A 33 23.88 96.76 77.20
C TRP A 33 22.98 96.59 78.43
N GLY A 34 22.51 97.69 79.01
CA GLY A 34 21.57 97.69 80.13
C GLY A 34 20.21 97.08 79.77
N VAL A 35 19.63 97.45 78.62
CA VAL A 35 18.37 96.88 78.11
C VAL A 35 18.51 95.39 77.82
N TRP A 36 19.67 94.93 77.35
CA TRP A 36 19.92 93.51 77.17
C TRP A 36 19.96 92.76 78.51
N LEU A 37 20.64 93.28 79.53
CA LEU A 37 20.59 92.72 80.88
C LEU A 37 19.18 92.72 81.48
N GLU A 38 18.43 93.81 81.30
CA GLU A 38 17.03 93.88 81.73
C GLU A 38 16.12 92.93 80.95
N SER A 39 16.43 92.65 79.68
CA SER A 39 15.71 91.63 78.89
C SER A 39 15.99 90.20 79.36
N LEU A 40 17.19 89.92 79.89
CA LEU A 40 17.48 88.65 80.57
C LEU A 40 16.76 88.54 81.93
N ALA A 41 16.55 89.66 82.61
CA ALA A 41 15.71 89.72 83.81
C ALA A 41 14.22 89.45 83.52
N SER A 42 13.78 89.51 82.25
CA SER A 42 12.40 89.20 81.83
C SER A 42 12.13 87.71 81.49
N LEU A 43 13.16 86.84 81.54
CA LEU A 43 13.01 85.37 81.43
C LEU A 43 12.70 84.68 82.78
N SER A 44 12.32 85.46 83.79
CA SER A 44 12.06 84.99 85.16
C SER A 44 10.66 84.38 85.29
N PHE A 45 10.48 83.11 84.90
CA PHE A 45 9.27 82.33 85.25
C PHE A 45 9.21 81.90 86.73
N THR A 46 10.08 82.46 87.58
CA THR A 46 9.96 82.46 89.06
C THR A 46 10.56 83.77 89.55
N SER A 47 10.19 84.29 90.73
CA SER A 47 10.82 85.49 91.31
C SER A 47 12.23 85.19 91.86
N GLY A 48 13.14 84.64 91.03
CA GLY A 48 14.54 84.37 91.35
C GLY A 48 14.77 83.22 92.33
N LYS A 49 13.83 82.26 92.47
CA LYS A 49 13.93 81.15 93.44
C LYS A 49 14.05 79.81 92.72
N VAL A 50 15.30 79.35 92.56
CA VAL A 50 15.68 78.03 92.03
C VAL A 50 16.51 77.32 93.09
N TYR A 51 16.21 76.05 93.35
CA TYR A 51 16.87 75.23 94.37
C TYR A 51 17.44 73.96 93.72
N SER A 52 18.58 73.50 94.25
CA SER A 52 19.23 72.24 93.84
C SER A 52 18.56 70.99 94.44
N SER A 53 17.78 71.14 95.51
CA SER A 53 17.02 70.05 96.11
C SER A 53 15.68 70.53 96.69
N LYS A 54 14.71 69.62 96.79
CA LYS A 54 13.45 69.85 97.50
C LYS A 54 13.71 70.10 98.97
N ALA A 55 14.71 69.48 99.58
CA ALA A 55 15.06 69.72 100.96
C ALA A 55 15.43 71.19 101.20
N ASP A 56 16.23 71.78 100.30
CA ASP A 56 16.61 73.19 100.37
C ASP A 56 15.41 74.12 100.16
N LEU A 57 14.52 73.79 99.22
CA LEU A 57 13.26 74.51 99.02
C LEU A 57 12.40 74.46 100.30
N PHE A 58 12.24 73.28 100.89
CA PHE A 58 11.37 73.06 102.04
C PHE A 58 11.93 73.67 103.34
N ALA A 59 13.25 73.89 103.41
CA ALA A 59 13.87 74.67 104.47
C ALA A 59 13.61 76.18 104.32
N ASP A 60 13.46 76.69 103.09
CA ASP A 60 13.15 78.11 102.84
C ASP A 60 11.63 78.38 102.89
N LEU A 61 11.12 78.63 104.11
CA LEU A 61 9.73 79.05 104.32
C LEU A 61 9.54 80.58 104.33
N VAL A 62 10.58 81.36 104.07
CA VAL A 62 10.52 82.83 104.06
C VAL A 62 9.59 83.40 102.96
N PRO A 63 9.49 82.80 101.75
CA PRO A 63 8.62 83.35 100.70
C PRO A 63 7.15 83.46 101.12
N ALA A 64 6.45 84.45 100.56
CA ALA A 64 5.01 84.62 100.78
C ALA A 64 4.20 83.51 100.10
N ALA A 65 2.95 83.31 100.54
CA ALA A 65 2.03 82.36 99.92
C ALA A 65 1.90 82.62 98.40
N ASN A 66 1.73 81.56 97.62
CA ASN A 66 1.63 81.55 96.16
C ASN A 66 2.93 81.94 95.40
N THR A 67 4.07 82.04 96.08
CA THR A 67 5.36 82.23 95.39
C THR A 67 5.74 80.94 94.66
N PRO A 68 6.02 80.98 93.33
CA PRO A 68 6.53 79.82 92.60
C PRO A 68 8.04 79.66 92.80
N ALA A 69 8.50 78.42 92.87
CA ALA A 69 9.91 78.06 92.93
C ALA A 69 10.17 76.82 92.08
N LEU A 70 11.41 76.67 91.62
CA LEU A 70 11.82 75.57 90.76
C LEU A 70 12.88 74.72 91.48
N VAL A 71 12.71 73.40 91.48
CA VAL A 71 13.76 72.45 91.89
C VAL A 71 14.32 71.79 90.63
N ILE A 72 15.64 71.81 90.48
CA ILE A 72 16.36 71.15 89.38
C ILE A 72 17.62 70.47 89.95
N GLY A 73 17.81 69.20 89.62
CA GLY A 73 19.01 68.45 89.95
C GLY A 73 18.99 67.79 91.32
N ASP A 74 17.80 67.47 91.86
CA ASP A 74 17.67 66.70 93.09
C ASP A 74 18.10 65.24 92.85
N ASP A 75 18.88 64.68 93.78
CA ASP A 75 19.38 63.29 93.70
C ASP A 75 18.25 62.25 93.84
N ILE A 76 17.05 62.65 94.24
CA ILE A 76 15.89 61.76 94.39
C ILE A 76 14.90 61.98 93.22
N VAL A 77 14.67 60.90 92.47
CA VAL A 77 13.77 60.88 91.30
C VAL A 77 12.36 61.40 91.63
N GLY A 78 11.84 62.27 90.76
CA GLY A 78 10.50 62.85 90.86
C GLY A 78 10.40 64.11 91.73
N GLN A 79 11.51 64.59 92.31
CA GLN A 79 11.52 65.83 93.09
C GLN A 79 11.83 67.07 92.27
N ASP A 80 12.39 66.92 91.07
CA ASP A 80 12.54 68.01 90.11
C ASP A 80 11.18 68.49 89.60
N GLY A 81 11.02 69.81 89.50
CA GLY A 81 9.81 70.41 88.96
C GLY A 81 9.38 71.71 89.61
N LEU A 82 8.18 72.16 89.28
CA LEU A 82 7.62 73.43 89.76
C LEU A 82 6.93 73.23 91.10
N TYR A 83 7.22 74.11 92.05
CA TYR A 83 6.62 74.13 93.38
C TYR A 83 5.98 75.49 93.67
N MET A 84 4.99 75.50 94.56
CA MET A 84 4.31 76.71 95.02
C MET A 84 4.22 76.75 96.54
N LYS A 85 4.51 77.92 97.10
CA LYS A 85 4.46 78.14 98.54
C LYS A 85 3.01 78.16 99.03
N VAL A 86 2.73 77.40 100.09
CA VAL A 86 1.45 77.39 100.78
C VAL A 86 1.63 77.90 102.22
N GLY A 87 0.75 78.81 102.66
CA GLY A 87 0.83 79.43 103.99
C GLY A 87 1.69 80.69 104.04
N ALA A 88 1.57 81.46 105.13
CA ALA A 88 2.20 82.77 105.30
C ALA A 88 3.73 82.68 105.42
N THR A 89 4.42 83.79 105.16
CA THR A 89 5.88 83.95 105.32
C THR A 89 6.38 83.39 106.66
N THR A 90 7.51 82.67 106.64
CA THR A 90 8.15 81.96 107.77
C THR A 90 7.38 80.79 108.39
N THR A 91 6.20 80.45 107.84
CA THR A 91 5.36 79.32 108.27
C THR A 91 4.83 78.55 107.05
N GLY A 92 4.13 77.43 107.24
CA GLY A 92 3.52 76.66 106.14
C GLY A 92 4.47 75.68 105.43
N SER A 93 4.17 75.33 104.18
CA SER A 93 4.88 74.29 103.40
C SER A 93 4.99 74.66 101.92
N TRP A 94 5.54 73.76 101.11
CA TRP A 94 5.58 73.84 99.66
C TRP A 94 4.80 72.68 99.04
N THR A 95 4.09 72.95 97.94
CA THR A 95 3.34 71.94 97.18
C THR A 95 3.93 71.83 95.78
N GLN A 96 4.22 70.61 95.34
CA GLN A 96 4.68 70.33 93.99
C GLN A 96 3.51 70.41 93.01
N LEU A 97 3.67 71.17 91.94
CA LEU A 97 2.69 71.36 90.87
C LEU A 97 3.00 70.47 89.66
N THR A 98 4.28 70.28 89.35
CA THR A 98 4.75 69.37 88.29
C THR A 98 5.91 68.55 88.81
N ASP A 99 6.01 67.29 88.37
CA ASP A 99 7.13 66.38 88.64
C ASP A 99 8.16 66.36 87.49
N PHE A 100 8.12 67.39 86.67
CA PHE A 100 9.10 67.69 85.63
C PHE A 100 9.37 69.19 85.58
N VAL A 101 10.56 69.54 85.11
CA VAL A 101 10.97 70.93 84.88
C VAL A 101 10.16 71.53 83.72
N PRO A 102 9.41 72.62 83.92
CA PRO A 102 8.69 73.29 82.82
C PRO A 102 9.64 73.63 81.67
N GLY A 103 9.27 73.24 80.44
CA GLY A 103 10.14 73.30 79.26
C GLY A 103 10.74 71.95 78.85
N ALA A 104 10.63 70.91 79.68
CA ALA A 104 11.06 69.54 79.40
C ALA A 104 9.89 68.57 79.14
N GLN A 105 8.80 69.01 78.49
CA GLN A 105 7.63 68.15 78.20
C GLN A 105 7.98 67.01 77.23
N THR A 106 8.96 67.22 76.36
CA THR A 106 9.54 66.22 75.47
C THR A 106 11.00 66.02 75.85
N VAL A 107 11.38 64.78 76.17
CA VAL A 107 12.74 64.42 76.53
C VAL A 107 13.31 63.46 75.50
N HIS A 108 14.56 63.70 75.11
CA HIS A 108 15.30 62.79 74.24
C HIS A 108 16.10 61.81 75.11
N ALA A 109 15.83 60.53 74.91
CA ALA A 109 16.59 59.42 75.48
C ALA A 109 17.42 58.75 74.40
N VAL A 110 18.71 58.56 74.66
CA VAL A 110 19.64 57.93 73.74
C VAL A 110 20.08 56.59 74.32
N ASP A 111 19.81 55.50 73.59
CA ASP A 111 20.49 54.22 73.80
C ASP A 111 21.81 54.24 73.02
N ALA A 112 22.91 54.39 73.74
CA ALA A 112 24.26 54.40 73.16
C ALA A 112 24.86 52.99 73.01
N GLY A 113 24.06 51.92 73.18
CA GLY A 113 24.51 50.53 73.09
C GLY A 113 25.16 49.98 74.37
N ALA A 114 24.89 50.60 75.52
CA ALA A 114 25.42 50.15 76.81
C ALA A 114 24.67 48.93 77.39
N GLY A 115 23.45 48.64 76.88
CA GLY A 115 22.61 47.51 77.28
C GLY A 115 22.67 46.33 76.29
N THR A 116 21.68 45.43 76.37
CA THR A 116 21.45 44.37 75.37
C THR A 116 20.20 44.71 74.54
N PRO A 117 19.97 44.08 73.37
CA PRO A 117 18.77 44.33 72.56
C PRO A 117 17.43 44.16 73.30
N ASN A 118 17.43 43.40 74.42
CA ASN A 118 16.22 43.11 75.20
C ASN A 118 16.26 43.75 76.61
N ALA A 119 17.35 44.41 76.98
CA ALA A 119 17.53 45.15 78.24
C ALA A 119 18.28 46.45 77.93
N ILE A 120 17.52 47.44 77.47
CA ILE A 120 18.01 48.72 76.95
C ILE A 120 18.44 49.62 78.10
N ILE A 121 19.57 50.31 77.95
CA ILE A 121 20.03 51.33 78.90
C ILE A 121 20.09 52.65 78.14
N ALA A 122 19.24 53.61 78.51
CA ALA A 122 19.13 54.90 77.84
C ALA A 122 19.47 56.05 78.79
N THR A 123 20.16 57.07 78.26
CA THR A 123 20.53 58.27 79.00
C THR A 123 19.70 59.46 78.54
N THR A 124 19.28 60.31 79.48
CA THR A 124 18.53 61.55 79.23
C THR A 124 19.23 62.74 79.91
N SER A 125 19.04 63.95 79.40
CA SER A 125 19.67 65.18 79.94
C SER A 125 18.97 65.75 81.18
N VAL A 126 17.79 65.25 81.52
CA VAL A 126 16.97 65.67 82.67
C VAL A 126 16.30 64.45 83.31
N ALA A 127 16.02 64.49 84.60
CA ALA A 127 15.26 63.44 85.26
C ALA A 127 13.85 63.32 84.65
N LEU A 128 13.38 62.08 84.49
CA LEU A 128 12.06 61.79 83.95
C LEU A 128 10.98 61.82 85.04
N SER A 129 9.81 62.31 84.66
CA SER A 129 8.57 62.33 85.45
C SER A 129 8.14 60.90 85.78
N ALA A 130 8.09 60.59 87.07
CA ALA A 130 7.65 59.28 87.55
C ALA A 130 6.14 59.03 87.30
N SER A 131 5.36 60.11 87.14
CA SER A 131 3.92 60.03 86.83
C SER A 131 3.61 59.81 85.34
N GLY A 132 4.62 59.87 84.46
CA GLY A 132 4.39 59.72 83.01
C GLY A 132 3.96 60.99 82.30
N SER A 133 4.17 62.16 82.92
CA SER A 133 3.71 63.45 82.39
C SER A 133 4.58 64.00 81.24
N GLN A 134 5.60 63.25 80.80
CA GLN A 134 6.51 63.59 79.70
C GLN A 134 6.43 62.58 78.57
N ILE A 135 6.60 63.05 77.34
CA ILE A 135 6.83 62.20 76.16
C ILE A 135 8.34 61.98 76.01
N VAL A 136 8.76 60.72 75.93
CA VAL A 136 10.14 60.34 75.71
C VAL A 136 10.30 59.89 74.26
N ARG A 137 11.19 60.57 73.53
CA ARG A 137 11.72 60.07 72.25
C ARG A 137 12.93 59.22 72.55
N LEU A 138 12.80 57.91 72.37
CA LEU A 138 13.88 56.94 72.54
C LEU A 138 14.46 56.60 71.16
N ASP A 139 15.75 56.82 70.96
CA ASP A 139 16.45 56.26 69.80
C ASP A 139 16.97 54.87 70.15
N VAL A 140 16.37 53.82 69.57
CA VAL A 140 16.75 52.41 69.79
C VAL A 140 17.98 52.07 68.95
N PHE A 141 19.01 51.48 69.55
CA PHE A 141 20.28 51.17 68.87
C PHE A 141 20.17 49.98 67.90
N GLU A 142 19.53 48.90 68.35
CA GLU A 142 19.43 47.64 67.60
C GLU A 142 18.11 46.90 67.87
N ALA A 143 17.76 45.94 67.00
CA ALA A 143 16.47 45.28 67.08
C ALA A 143 16.39 44.23 68.20
N ASN A 144 15.26 44.17 68.91
CA ASN A 144 15.07 43.18 69.97
C ASN A 144 15.00 41.76 69.41
N THR A 145 15.55 40.80 70.13
CA THR A 145 15.63 39.38 69.69
C THR A 145 14.72 38.46 70.49
N SER A 146 14.15 38.95 71.59
CA SER A 146 13.20 38.21 72.44
C SER A 146 12.20 39.15 73.11
N SER A 147 11.28 38.55 73.88
CA SER A 147 10.18 39.23 74.60
C SER A 147 10.12 38.65 76.02
N PRO A 148 9.91 39.45 77.10
CA PRO A 148 9.67 40.90 77.10
C PRO A 148 10.96 41.73 77.02
N VAL A 149 10.86 42.97 76.52
CA VAL A 149 11.96 43.94 76.45
C VAL A 149 11.88 44.92 77.62
N THR A 150 13.00 45.25 78.25
CA THR A 150 13.07 46.24 79.33
C THR A 150 13.93 47.45 78.94
N ILE A 151 13.70 48.58 79.62
CA ILE A 151 14.48 49.81 79.50
C ILE A 151 14.77 50.43 80.87
N THR A 152 16.00 50.90 81.05
CA THR A 152 16.43 51.67 82.22
C THR A 152 16.84 53.08 81.78
N PHE A 153 16.32 54.12 82.46
CA PHE A 153 16.71 55.52 82.26
C PHE A 153 17.56 56.02 83.42
N ASN A 154 18.73 56.62 83.16
CA ASN A 154 19.62 57.24 84.17
C ASN A 154 19.76 56.39 85.46
N ASP A 155 20.08 55.10 85.32
CA ASP A 155 20.25 54.13 86.43
C ASP A 155 19.02 53.91 87.35
N SER A 156 17.82 54.29 86.90
CA SER A 156 16.56 54.06 87.62
C SER A 156 16.10 52.59 87.57
N ALA A 157 14.98 52.29 88.23
CA ALA A 157 14.38 50.95 88.16
C ALA A 157 14.00 50.59 86.70
N PRO A 158 14.29 49.36 86.23
CA PRO A 158 13.94 48.93 84.88
C PRO A 158 12.42 48.95 84.63
N LEU A 159 12.01 49.46 83.48
CA LEU A 159 10.62 49.48 83.00
C LEU A 159 10.44 48.47 81.86
N THR A 160 9.31 47.76 81.82
CA THR A 160 9.00 46.88 80.68
C THR A 160 8.42 47.70 79.52
N ILE A 161 8.96 47.53 78.31
CA ILE A 161 8.43 48.18 77.11
C ILE A 161 7.18 47.44 76.65
N LYS A 162 6.09 48.18 76.47
CA LYS A 162 4.80 47.65 75.99
C LYS A 162 4.35 48.43 74.75
N SER A 163 3.68 47.74 73.84
CA SER A 163 3.00 48.37 72.69
C SER A 163 1.91 49.34 73.13
N ALA A 164 1.42 50.16 72.21
CA ALA A 164 0.24 51.01 72.45
C ALA A 164 -0.98 50.21 72.91
N ALA A 165 -1.11 48.91 72.58
CA ALA A 165 -2.20 48.05 73.05
C ALA A 165 -1.94 47.39 74.43
N GLY A 166 -0.76 47.56 75.02
CA GLY A 166 -0.38 46.97 76.31
C GLY A 166 0.25 45.57 76.22
N ASN A 167 0.42 45.02 75.01
CA ASN A 167 1.10 43.74 74.78
C ASN A 167 2.62 43.90 74.87
N ASP A 168 3.31 42.82 75.26
CA ASP A 168 4.77 42.72 75.14
C ASP A 168 5.21 42.85 73.66
N ILE A 169 6.38 43.44 73.46
CA ILE A 169 6.99 43.55 72.14
C ILE A 169 7.52 42.18 71.72
N VAL A 170 6.99 41.61 70.64
CA VAL A 170 7.49 40.36 70.03
C VAL A 170 8.94 40.51 69.57
N ALA A 171 9.68 39.41 69.41
CA ALA A 171 11.02 39.45 68.81
C ALA A 171 10.97 40.15 67.44
N GLY A 172 11.87 41.12 67.21
CA GLY A 172 11.90 41.97 66.01
C GLY A 172 10.88 43.11 66.00
N GLY A 173 10.06 43.27 67.05
CA GLY A 173 9.03 44.31 67.18
C GLY A 173 9.55 45.69 67.63
N LEU A 174 10.83 45.82 67.96
CA LEU A 174 11.53 47.09 68.08
C LEU A 174 12.67 47.04 67.07
N ALA A 175 12.66 47.93 66.09
CA ALA A 175 13.75 48.09 65.13
C ALA A 175 14.64 49.27 65.55
N ALA A 176 15.87 49.31 65.04
CA ALA A 176 16.76 50.45 65.25
C ALA A 176 16.10 51.75 64.72
N GLY A 177 16.07 52.78 65.55
CA GLY A 177 15.47 54.07 65.19
C GLY A 177 14.60 54.70 66.29
N PRO A 178 14.00 55.87 66.00
CA PRO A 178 13.24 56.64 66.96
C PRO A 178 11.88 56.02 67.25
N VAL A 179 11.58 55.80 68.51
CA VAL A 179 10.24 55.47 69.01
C VAL A 179 9.80 56.50 70.05
N LEU A 180 8.48 56.73 70.12
CA LEU A 180 7.89 57.62 71.13
C LEU A 180 7.16 56.78 72.17
N GLY A 181 7.34 57.13 73.44
CA GLY A 181 6.65 56.47 74.54
C GLY A 181 6.51 57.35 75.77
N VAL A 182 5.70 56.88 76.71
CA VAL A 182 5.47 57.52 78.03
C VAL A 182 5.70 56.50 79.13
N ILE A 183 6.19 56.95 80.29
CA ILE A 183 6.24 56.11 81.48
C ILE A 183 4.81 55.94 82.00
N SER A 184 4.42 54.73 82.36
CA SER A 184 3.11 54.41 82.94
C SER A 184 3.28 53.34 84.00
N GLY A 185 3.38 53.77 85.26
CA GLY A 185 3.71 52.89 86.38
C GLY A 185 5.08 52.22 86.18
N VAL A 186 5.09 50.89 86.12
CA VAL A 186 6.32 50.08 85.91
C VAL A 186 6.62 49.77 84.44
N THR A 187 5.94 50.44 83.50
CA THR A 187 6.07 50.19 82.06
C THR A 187 6.46 51.44 81.29
N PHE A 188 7.16 51.26 80.18
CA PHE A 188 7.33 52.27 79.15
C PHE A 188 6.41 51.94 77.97
N ARG A 189 5.35 52.73 77.79
CA ARG A 189 4.31 52.45 76.80
C ARG A 189 4.56 53.23 75.52
N LEU A 190 4.75 52.51 74.41
CA LEU A 190 4.91 53.11 73.09
C LEU A 190 3.61 53.76 72.61
N LEU A 191 3.74 54.86 71.88
CA LEU A 191 2.60 55.61 71.32
C LEU A 191 2.21 55.16 69.90
N SER A 192 3.12 54.50 69.17
CA SER A 192 2.85 53.92 67.84
C SER A 192 2.58 52.42 67.93
N ASP A 193 1.65 51.91 67.10
CA ASP A 193 1.54 50.47 66.87
C ASP A 193 2.60 50.02 65.85
N LEU A 194 3.15 48.82 66.04
CA LEU A 194 4.14 48.20 65.16
C LEU A 194 3.56 46.98 64.42
N ALA A 195 2.23 46.86 64.35
CA ALA A 195 1.53 45.61 63.99
C ALA A 195 1.09 45.53 62.51
N SER A 196 1.21 46.61 61.73
CA SER A 196 0.66 46.65 60.37
C SER A 196 1.48 45.88 59.32
N ALA A 197 2.80 45.73 59.49
CA ALA A 197 3.67 45.07 58.51
C ALA A 197 3.52 43.53 58.48
N ALA A 198 3.27 42.90 59.64
CA ALA A 198 3.13 41.44 59.72
C ALA A 198 1.81 40.93 59.11
N ILE A 199 0.75 41.74 59.16
CA ILE A 199 -0.57 41.39 58.61
C ILE A 199 -0.54 41.41 57.07
N GLN A 200 0.23 42.33 56.47
CA GLN A 200 0.35 42.43 55.02
C GLN A 200 1.06 41.20 54.41
N ALA A 201 2.15 40.74 55.03
CA ALA A 201 2.86 39.55 54.56
C ALA A 201 1.99 38.28 54.58
N ALA A 202 1.19 38.09 55.64
CA ALA A 202 0.29 36.93 55.73
C ALA A 202 -0.83 36.94 54.67
N ALA A 203 -1.27 38.12 54.23
CA ALA A 203 -2.27 38.24 53.18
C ALA A 203 -1.70 37.94 51.78
N GLU A 204 -0.44 38.31 51.54
CA GLU A 204 0.28 38.03 50.28
C GLU A 204 0.52 36.51 50.11
N ASP A 205 0.90 35.82 51.18
CA ASP A 205 1.07 34.35 51.17
C ASP A 205 -0.24 33.61 50.88
N ALA A 206 -1.35 34.02 51.52
CA ALA A 206 -2.66 33.40 51.30
C ALA A 206 -3.17 33.59 49.86
N ALA A 207 -2.86 34.72 49.22
CA ALA A 207 -3.21 34.96 47.82
C ALA A 207 -2.40 34.06 46.87
N SER A 208 -1.11 33.83 47.17
CA SER A 208 -0.25 32.91 46.42
C SER A 208 -0.75 31.46 46.50
N ASP A 209 -1.13 30.99 47.68
CA ASP A 209 -1.66 29.64 47.89
C ASP A 209 -3.02 29.41 47.18
N SER A 210 -3.85 30.45 47.13
CA SER A 210 -5.12 30.41 46.40
C SER A 210 -4.89 30.28 44.89
N ALA A 211 -3.93 31.04 44.32
CA ALA A 211 -3.57 30.95 42.91
C ALA A 211 -3.00 29.56 42.55
N ALA A 212 -2.15 28.99 43.41
CA ALA A 212 -1.63 27.64 43.22
C ALA A 212 -2.74 26.58 43.24
N SER A 213 -3.73 26.72 44.12
CA SER A 213 -4.89 25.83 44.22
C SER A 213 -5.80 25.91 43.00
N ALA A 214 -5.97 27.10 42.41
CA ALA A 214 -6.73 27.30 41.18
C ALA A 214 -6.04 26.60 39.99
N LEU A 215 -4.73 26.77 39.82
CA LEU A 215 -3.95 26.11 38.77
C LEU A 215 -3.99 24.57 38.90
N ALA A 216 -3.89 24.04 40.12
CA ALA A 216 -4.01 22.61 40.37
C ALA A 216 -5.40 22.06 40.02
N SER A 217 -6.46 22.84 40.27
CA SER A 217 -7.83 22.48 39.93
C SER A 217 -8.07 22.50 38.41
N GLU A 218 -7.50 23.48 37.70
CA GLU A 218 -7.55 23.55 36.24
C GLU A 218 -6.80 22.37 35.59
N ALA A 219 -5.61 22.05 36.09
CA ALA A 219 -4.85 20.89 35.63
C ALA A 219 -5.60 19.57 35.86
N ALA A 220 -6.23 19.40 37.03
CA ALA A 220 -7.05 18.23 37.33
C ALA A 220 -8.28 18.12 36.42
N ARG A 221 -8.92 19.26 36.08
CA ARG A 221 -10.02 19.30 35.12
C ARG A 221 -9.56 18.89 33.72
N ASP A 222 -8.43 19.40 33.25
CA ASP A 222 -7.92 19.11 31.91
C ASP A 222 -7.47 17.64 31.79
N ILE A 223 -6.89 17.08 32.86
CA ILE A 223 -6.59 15.64 32.97
C ILE A 223 -7.88 14.81 32.95
N ALA A 224 -8.91 15.20 33.71
CA ALA A 224 -10.20 14.50 33.73
C ALA A 224 -10.93 14.58 32.38
N ALA A 225 -10.86 15.72 31.69
CA ALA A 225 -11.39 15.89 30.34
C ALA A 225 -10.63 15.00 29.33
N GLY A 226 -9.32 14.87 29.47
CA GLY A 226 -8.50 13.92 28.70
C GLY A 226 -8.92 12.46 28.91
N TYR A 227 -9.15 12.05 30.16
CA TYR A 227 -9.65 10.71 30.47
C TYR A 227 -11.07 10.47 29.95
N ALA A 228 -11.96 11.46 30.02
CA ALA A 228 -13.31 11.37 29.47
C ALA A 228 -13.29 11.26 27.93
N SER A 229 -12.43 12.02 27.25
CA SER A 229 -12.25 11.93 25.80
C SER A 229 -11.68 10.57 25.36
N ALA A 230 -10.75 10.00 26.15
CA ALA A 230 -10.20 8.67 25.89
C ALA A 230 -11.25 7.56 26.08
N ALA A 231 -12.14 7.69 27.08
CA ALA A 231 -13.22 6.75 27.31
C ALA A 231 -14.27 6.78 26.19
N VAL A 232 -14.60 7.96 25.64
CA VAL A 232 -15.51 8.09 24.49
C VAL A 232 -14.86 7.58 23.19
N SER A 233 -13.55 7.79 23.00
CA SER A 233 -12.82 7.29 21.82
C SER A 233 -12.70 5.76 21.77
N GLN A 234 -12.80 5.06 22.91
CA GLN A 234 -12.81 3.60 22.97
C GLN A 234 -14.22 2.99 22.81
N GLY A 235 -15.26 3.83 22.74
CA GLY A 235 -16.66 3.41 22.76
C GLY A 235 -17.25 2.94 21.42
N ASN A 236 -16.61 3.16 20.27
CA ASN A 236 -17.30 2.90 19.00
C ASN A 236 -17.08 1.50 18.40
N VAL A 237 -15.87 0.93 18.42
CA VAL A 237 -15.61 -0.46 18.00
C VAL A 237 -14.35 -0.97 18.71
N PRO A 238 -14.43 -1.92 19.67
CA PRO A 238 -13.25 -2.53 20.30
C PRO A 238 -12.39 -3.30 19.29
N VAL A 239 -11.06 -3.23 19.44
CA VAL A 239 -10.10 -3.92 18.56
C VAL A 239 -9.39 -5.05 19.33
N TYR A 240 -9.47 -6.28 18.82
CA TYR A 240 -8.86 -7.47 19.39
C TYR A 240 -7.69 -7.97 18.54
N SER A 241 -6.84 -8.85 19.10
CA SER A 241 -5.63 -9.33 18.41
C SER A 241 -5.94 -10.17 17.18
N THR A 242 -6.72 -11.25 17.31
CA THR A 242 -6.96 -12.21 16.22
C THR A 242 -8.40 -12.73 16.18
N ALA A 243 -8.90 -13.04 14.99
CA ALA A 243 -10.21 -13.65 14.76
C ALA A 243 -10.38 -15.01 15.47
N VAL A 244 -9.37 -15.88 15.38
CA VAL A 244 -9.40 -17.21 16.02
C VAL A 244 -9.40 -17.10 17.56
N GLY A 245 -8.76 -16.07 18.11
CA GLY A 245 -8.72 -15.81 19.55
C GLY A 245 -10.06 -15.38 20.16
N MET A 246 -11.01 -14.90 19.34
CA MET A 246 -12.29 -14.39 19.81
C MET A 246 -13.14 -15.43 20.56
N SER A 247 -12.96 -16.71 20.26
CA SER A 247 -13.73 -17.79 20.89
C SER A 247 -13.56 -17.85 22.42
N ALA A 248 -12.43 -17.35 22.94
CA ALA A 248 -12.16 -17.25 24.38
C ALA A 248 -12.60 -15.91 25.00
N ILE A 249 -13.04 -14.95 24.19
CA ILE A 249 -13.36 -13.59 24.62
C ILE A 249 -14.86 -13.44 24.84
N THR A 250 -15.28 -13.22 26.08
CA THR A 250 -16.66 -12.82 26.39
C THR A 250 -16.84 -11.34 26.05
N LEU A 251 -17.65 -11.05 25.03
CA LEU A 251 -17.94 -9.68 24.62
C LEU A 251 -18.87 -8.98 25.63
N PRO A 252 -18.71 -7.66 25.86
CA PRO A 252 -19.64 -6.88 26.68
C PRO A 252 -21.08 -6.95 26.14
N VAL A 253 -22.05 -7.00 27.06
CA VAL A 253 -23.48 -6.96 26.72
C VAL A 253 -23.80 -5.66 25.97
N GLY A 254 -24.49 -5.78 24.84
CA GLY A 254 -24.90 -4.62 24.01
C GLY A 254 -23.86 -4.18 22.98
N LEU A 255 -22.70 -4.85 22.87
CA LEU A 255 -21.73 -4.55 21.81
C LEU A 255 -22.30 -4.94 20.43
N LEU A 256 -22.26 -4.00 19.48
CA LEU A 256 -22.81 -4.22 18.12
C LEU A 256 -21.78 -4.69 17.10
N ALA A 257 -20.51 -4.29 17.27
CA ALA A 257 -19.42 -4.66 16.38
C ALA A 257 -18.08 -4.65 17.10
N PHE A 258 -17.10 -5.36 16.54
CA PHE A 258 -15.69 -5.33 16.97
C PHE A 258 -14.77 -5.52 15.76
N GLU A 259 -13.51 -5.15 15.92
CA GLU A 259 -12.45 -5.35 14.94
C GLU A 259 -11.41 -6.35 15.44
N THR A 260 -10.72 -7.01 14.51
CA THR A 260 -9.53 -7.82 14.80
C THR A 260 -8.35 -7.31 13.98
N ARG A 261 -7.12 -7.37 14.54
CA ARG A 261 -5.89 -6.99 13.83
C ARG A 261 -5.46 -8.01 12.77
N GLY A 262 -5.82 -9.27 12.95
CA GLY A 262 -5.60 -10.34 11.99
C GLY A 262 -6.51 -11.54 12.19
N TYR A 263 -6.29 -12.62 11.45
CA TYR A 263 -7.14 -13.82 11.51
C TYR A 263 -6.57 -14.87 12.49
N ASN A 264 -5.40 -15.42 12.17
CA ASN A 264 -4.65 -16.38 12.97
C ASN A 264 -3.58 -15.68 13.82
N ALA A 265 -2.92 -14.65 13.29
CA ALA A 265 -1.90 -13.84 13.97
C ALA A 265 -2.22 -12.34 13.82
N ALA A 266 -1.71 -11.49 14.70
CA ALA A 266 -2.06 -10.06 14.70
C ALA A 266 -1.49 -9.28 13.49
N ASP A 267 -0.55 -9.88 12.76
CA ASP A 267 0.20 -9.32 11.64
C ASP A 267 0.04 -10.12 10.34
N ASP A 268 -0.90 -11.08 10.29
CA ASP A 268 -1.18 -11.88 9.08
C ASP A 268 -2.00 -11.15 8.01
N ALA A 269 -2.27 -9.87 8.24
CA ALA A 269 -3.07 -9.00 7.38
C ALA A 269 -4.51 -9.51 7.14
N GLY A 270 -5.01 -10.41 7.99
CA GLY A 270 -6.39 -10.91 8.02
C GLY A 270 -7.31 -10.09 8.93
N ALA A 271 -7.05 -8.79 9.07
CA ALA A 271 -7.87 -7.89 9.85
C ALA A 271 -9.32 -7.92 9.34
N GLY A 272 -10.28 -7.81 10.26
CA GLY A 272 -11.70 -7.87 9.93
C GLY A 272 -12.55 -7.06 10.90
N LEU A 273 -13.58 -6.41 10.36
CA LEU A 273 -14.66 -5.79 11.14
C LEU A 273 -15.83 -6.78 11.20
N TYR A 274 -16.33 -7.08 12.39
CA TYR A 274 -17.37 -8.07 12.62
C TYR A 274 -18.58 -7.45 13.32
N ALA A 275 -19.78 -7.75 12.82
CA ALA A 275 -21.04 -7.47 13.52
C ALA A 275 -21.34 -8.59 14.52
N VAL A 276 -21.79 -8.24 15.72
CA VAL A 276 -22.16 -9.23 16.74
C VAL A 276 -23.53 -9.85 16.41
N ARG A 277 -23.62 -11.18 16.51
CA ARG A 277 -24.81 -12.00 16.25
C ARG A 277 -25.07 -12.94 17.43
N ALA A 278 -26.35 -13.15 17.73
CA ALA A 278 -26.79 -14.08 18.76
C ALA A 278 -26.83 -15.55 18.26
N SER A 279 -26.81 -15.75 16.95
CA SER A 279 -26.85 -17.06 16.30
C SER A 279 -25.71 -17.20 15.29
N GLU A 280 -25.24 -18.43 15.11
CA GLU A 280 -24.18 -18.75 14.16
C GLU A 280 -24.60 -18.43 12.71
N PRO A 281 -23.83 -17.59 11.98
CA PRO A 281 -24.04 -17.42 10.54
C PRO A 281 -23.80 -18.73 9.77
N SER A 282 -24.51 -18.99 8.68
CA SER A 282 -24.36 -20.25 7.92
C SER A 282 -23.09 -20.32 7.07
N HIS A 283 -22.47 -19.18 6.76
CA HIS A 283 -21.30 -19.06 5.89
C HIS A 283 -19.96 -19.05 6.66
N ILE A 284 -18.83 -19.18 5.94
CA ILE A 284 -17.49 -19.24 6.55
C ILE A 284 -16.98 -17.92 7.13
N ALA A 285 -17.52 -16.78 6.66
CA ALA A 285 -17.09 -15.43 7.05
C ALA A 285 -17.61 -15.04 8.45
N LYS A 286 -17.28 -15.86 9.44
CA LYS A 286 -17.74 -15.77 10.82
C LYS A 286 -16.62 -16.13 11.79
N VAL A 287 -16.76 -15.69 13.03
CA VAL A 287 -15.87 -16.01 14.15
C VAL A 287 -16.70 -16.33 15.39
N ALA A 288 -16.39 -17.43 16.07
CA ALA A 288 -17.02 -17.74 17.35
C ALA A 288 -16.51 -16.75 18.40
N CYS A 289 -17.40 -16.27 19.26
CA CYS A 289 -17.07 -15.43 20.42
C CYS A 289 -17.43 -16.17 21.72
N GLY A 290 -16.81 -15.80 22.83
CA GLY A 290 -17.17 -16.33 24.15
C GLY A 290 -18.63 -16.05 24.50
N GLY A 291 -19.25 -16.92 25.30
CA GLY A 291 -20.64 -16.77 25.73
C GLY A 291 -21.70 -17.15 24.67
N GLY A 292 -21.30 -17.84 23.59
CA GLY A 292 -22.21 -18.33 22.54
C GLY A 292 -22.59 -17.29 21.47
N LEU A 293 -21.94 -16.12 21.49
CA LEU A 293 -22.10 -15.09 20.47
C LEU A 293 -21.22 -15.37 19.24
N TRP A 294 -21.52 -14.71 18.14
CA TRP A 294 -20.79 -14.83 16.88
C TRP A 294 -20.47 -13.46 16.30
N GLY A 295 -19.28 -13.32 15.70
CA GLY A 295 -18.94 -12.20 14.84
C GLY A 295 -19.20 -12.58 13.38
N GLU A 296 -20.06 -11.84 12.68
CA GLU A 296 -20.28 -11.95 11.24
C GLU A 296 -19.46 -10.89 10.52
N LEU A 297 -18.64 -11.28 9.54
CA LEU A 297 -17.75 -10.36 8.85
C LEU A 297 -18.55 -9.29 8.07
N ILE A 298 -18.19 -8.02 8.29
CA ILE A 298 -18.67 -6.89 7.51
C ILE A 298 -17.70 -6.66 6.36
N VAL A 299 -18.19 -6.73 5.12
CA VAL A 299 -17.38 -6.55 3.91
C VAL A 299 -17.64 -5.16 3.31
N PRO A 300 -16.74 -4.17 3.54
CA PRO A 300 -16.89 -2.86 2.93
C PRO A 300 -16.60 -2.91 1.44
N ARG A 301 -17.43 -2.24 0.63
CA ARG A 301 -17.26 -2.05 -0.83
C ARG A 301 -17.25 -3.35 -1.67
N GLY A 302 -17.72 -4.46 -1.12
CA GLY A 302 -17.85 -5.72 -1.85
C GLY A 302 -16.53 -6.42 -2.19
N GLU A 303 -15.44 -6.10 -1.49
CA GLU A 303 -14.14 -6.77 -1.64
C GLU A 303 -13.70 -7.37 -0.30
N VAL A 304 -13.29 -8.64 -0.31
CA VAL A 304 -12.85 -9.36 0.89
C VAL A 304 -11.53 -10.08 0.60
N THR A 305 -10.57 -10.05 1.52
CA THR A 305 -9.29 -10.74 1.28
C THR A 305 -9.33 -12.19 1.73
N CYS A 306 -8.48 -13.02 1.10
CA CYS A 306 -8.25 -14.41 1.51
C CYS A 306 -7.91 -14.51 3.01
N GLU A 307 -7.04 -13.63 3.52
CA GLU A 307 -6.57 -13.66 4.90
C GLU A 307 -7.70 -13.34 5.89
N THR A 308 -8.58 -12.37 5.58
CA THR A 308 -9.74 -12.05 6.43
C THR A 308 -10.75 -13.22 6.50
N LEU A 309 -10.77 -14.11 5.51
CA LEU A 309 -11.54 -15.36 5.51
C LEU A 309 -10.77 -16.53 6.14
N GLY A 310 -9.54 -16.29 6.62
CA GLY A 310 -8.69 -17.27 7.27
C GLY A 310 -7.92 -18.18 6.33
N LEU A 311 -7.81 -17.83 5.04
CA LEU A 311 -6.87 -18.48 4.14
C LEU A 311 -5.46 -17.96 4.37
N VAL A 312 -4.47 -18.84 4.19
CA VAL A 312 -3.06 -18.56 4.44
C VAL A 312 -2.24 -18.82 3.17
N GLY A 313 -1.53 -17.79 2.72
CA GLY A 313 -0.71 -17.78 1.50
C GLY A 313 0.77 -18.10 1.72
N ASP A 314 1.10 -18.98 2.67
CA ASP A 314 2.46 -19.24 3.17
C ASP A 314 3.21 -20.38 2.45
N ASN A 315 2.62 -20.99 1.42
CA ASN A 315 3.12 -22.19 0.75
C ASN A 315 3.30 -23.43 1.67
N LEU A 316 2.66 -23.45 2.85
CA LEU A 316 2.76 -24.53 3.82
C LEU A 316 1.38 -25.04 4.23
N THR A 317 0.47 -24.12 4.54
CA THR A 317 -0.86 -24.38 5.07
C THR A 317 -1.80 -24.89 3.98
N ASP A 318 -2.50 -25.99 4.28
CA ASP A 318 -3.58 -26.49 3.44
C ASP A 318 -4.88 -25.72 3.72
N ASN A 319 -5.35 -24.98 2.72
CA ASN A 319 -6.57 -24.19 2.78
C ASN A 319 -7.84 -24.99 2.43
N GLY A 320 -7.75 -26.30 2.18
CA GLY A 320 -8.86 -27.12 1.68
C GLY A 320 -10.14 -27.08 2.53
N ALA A 321 -10.03 -26.88 3.85
CA ALA A 321 -11.18 -26.75 4.76
C ALA A 321 -11.93 -25.41 4.66
N ARG A 322 -11.27 -24.34 4.18
CA ARG A 322 -11.83 -22.98 4.11
C ARG A 322 -12.08 -22.50 2.69
N TRP A 323 -11.24 -22.92 1.75
CA TRP A 323 -11.24 -22.46 0.38
C TRP A 323 -12.59 -22.61 -0.33
N PRO A 324 -13.29 -23.77 -0.28
CA PRO A 324 -14.60 -23.90 -0.90
C PRO A 324 -15.64 -22.94 -0.30
N GLY A 325 -15.64 -22.79 1.04
CA GLY A 325 -16.56 -21.90 1.75
C GLY A 325 -16.30 -20.42 1.49
N ALA A 326 -15.03 -20.02 1.35
CA ALA A 326 -14.64 -18.65 1.04
C ALA A 326 -15.10 -18.26 -0.38
N ASN A 327 -14.87 -19.16 -1.35
CA ASN A 327 -15.34 -18.98 -2.71
C ASN A 327 -16.87 -18.92 -2.77
N ALA A 328 -17.58 -19.79 -2.04
CA ALA A 328 -19.04 -19.79 -1.99
C ALA A 328 -19.62 -18.51 -1.35
N TYR A 329 -18.99 -18.01 -0.27
CA TYR A 329 -19.40 -16.77 0.38
C TYR A 329 -19.27 -15.56 -0.55
N CYS A 330 -18.18 -15.47 -1.31
CA CYS A 330 -17.99 -14.38 -2.27
C CYS A 330 -19.02 -14.44 -3.40
N GLN A 331 -19.24 -15.63 -3.97
CA GLN A 331 -20.22 -15.85 -5.03
C GLN A 331 -21.64 -15.47 -4.59
N ALA A 332 -22.09 -15.93 -3.42
CA ALA A 332 -23.44 -15.69 -2.92
C ALA A 332 -23.76 -14.19 -2.68
N ASN A 333 -22.74 -13.36 -2.50
CA ASN A 333 -22.90 -11.93 -2.24
C ASN A 333 -22.41 -11.04 -3.39
N GLY A 334 -21.91 -11.63 -4.49
CA GLY A 334 -21.29 -10.88 -5.59
C GLY A 334 -20.02 -10.13 -5.19
N TYR A 335 -19.30 -10.61 -4.17
CA TYR A 335 -18.06 -10.00 -3.70
C TYR A 335 -16.86 -10.44 -4.52
N ARG A 336 -15.86 -9.56 -4.62
CA ARG A 336 -14.56 -9.89 -5.16
C ARG A 336 -13.65 -10.43 -4.06
N LEU A 337 -13.11 -11.62 -4.29
CA LEU A 337 -12.08 -12.20 -3.44
C LEU A 337 -10.71 -11.64 -3.84
N ILE A 338 -10.02 -11.03 -2.88
CA ILE A 338 -8.68 -10.46 -3.05
C ILE A 338 -7.67 -11.42 -2.45
N ALA A 339 -6.81 -12.00 -3.29
CA ALA A 339 -5.70 -12.83 -2.85
C ALA A 339 -4.41 -12.00 -2.92
N LYS A 340 -3.71 -11.88 -1.79
CA LYS A 340 -2.45 -11.15 -1.73
C LYS A 340 -1.32 -11.99 -2.35
N ALA A 341 -0.13 -11.41 -2.43
CA ALA A 341 1.06 -12.16 -2.84
C ALA A 341 1.31 -13.30 -1.85
N GLY A 342 1.50 -14.51 -2.36
CA GLY A 342 1.59 -15.73 -1.56
C GLY A 342 1.13 -16.96 -2.32
N THR A 343 1.40 -18.13 -1.76
CA THR A 343 0.95 -19.43 -2.31
C THR A 343 -0.09 -20.06 -1.39
N TYR A 344 -1.34 -20.08 -1.83
CA TYR A 344 -2.46 -20.71 -1.16
C TYR A 344 -2.56 -22.17 -1.62
N ARG A 345 -2.02 -23.07 -0.81
CA ARG A 345 -2.11 -24.50 -1.06
C ARG A 345 -3.49 -25.02 -0.74
N THR A 346 -4.00 -25.97 -1.52
CA THR A 346 -5.31 -26.58 -1.27
C THR A 346 -5.35 -28.07 -1.66
N SER A 347 -5.90 -28.89 -0.76
CA SER A 347 -6.26 -30.29 -1.01
C SER A 347 -7.66 -30.46 -1.62
N VAL A 348 -8.46 -29.39 -1.66
CA VAL A 348 -9.84 -29.39 -2.13
C VAL A 348 -10.02 -28.32 -3.22
N LYS A 349 -10.85 -28.61 -4.23
CA LYS A 349 -11.18 -27.67 -5.30
C LYS A 349 -12.08 -26.52 -4.82
N ALA A 350 -11.94 -25.34 -5.41
CA ALA A 350 -12.97 -24.30 -5.32
C ALA A 350 -14.09 -24.60 -6.30
N LEU A 351 -15.30 -24.79 -5.80
CA LEU A 351 -16.49 -24.90 -6.64
C LEU A 351 -16.98 -23.52 -7.08
N VAL A 352 -17.09 -23.31 -8.39
CA VAL A 352 -17.62 -22.10 -9.02
C VAL A 352 -19.03 -22.41 -9.53
N THR A 353 -20.03 -22.06 -8.74
CA THR A 353 -21.44 -22.36 -9.02
C THR A 353 -22.23 -21.15 -9.51
N ASP A 354 -21.71 -19.94 -9.29
CA ASP A 354 -22.29 -18.65 -9.67
C ASP A 354 -21.17 -17.66 -10.05
N THR A 355 -21.52 -16.38 -10.19
CA THR A 355 -20.65 -15.26 -10.49
C THR A 355 -19.43 -15.21 -9.57
N SER A 356 -18.24 -15.32 -10.16
CA SER A 356 -16.98 -15.38 -9.43
C SER A 356 -16.05 -14.25 -9.83
N PHE A 357 -15.68 -13.44 -8.84
CA PHE A 357 -14.70 -12.38 -8.97
C PHE A 357 -13.48 -12.67 -8.10
N ILE A 358 -12.30 -12.79 -8.71
CA ILE A 358 -11.05 -13.07 -8.00
C ILE A 358 -9.96 -12.17 -8.56
N ARG A 359 -9.25 -11.47 -7.68
CA ARG A 359 -8.08 -10.65 -8.03
C ARG A 359 -6.89 -11.08 -7.17
N GLY A 360 -5.79 -11.44 -7.82
CA GLY A 360 -4.50 -11.61 -7.16
C GLY A 360 -3.67 -10.33 -7.15
N ALA A 361 -2.48 -10.41 -6.57
CA ALA A 361 -1.49 -9.32 -6.57
C ALA A 361 -0.64 -9.28 -7.85
N GLY A 362 -0.70 -10.33 -8.67
CA GLY A 362 0.12 -10.52 -9.85
C GLY A 362 0.16 -11.99 -10.26
N MET A 363 0.22 -12.26 -11.56
CA MET A 363 0.16 -13.62 -12.10
C MET A 363 1.35 -14.53 -11.75
N TYR A 364 2.39 -13.96 -11.15
CA TYR A 364 3.54 -14.68 -10.60
C TYR A 364 3.63 -14.58 -9.07
N ASP A 365 2.84 -13.70 -8.46
CA ASP A 365 2.93 -13.35 -7.04
C ASP A 365 1.87 -14.08 -6.22
N THR A 366 0.65 -14.20 -6.75
CA THR A 366 -0.44 -14.94 -6.12
C THR A 366 -0.59 -16.30 -6.79
N VAL A 367 -0.47 -17.38 -6.01
CA VAL A 367 -0.53 -18.76 -6.54
C VAL A 367 -1.58 -19.57 -5.78
N PHE A 368 -2.57 -20.13 -6.48
CA PHE A 368 -3.44 -21.19 -5.96
C PHE A 368 -2.88 -22.54 -6.38
N LYS A 369 -2.46 -23.36 -5.42
CA LYS A 369 -1.66 -24.56 -5.69
C LYS A 369 -2.32 -25.83 -5.16
N ALA A 370 -2.53 -26.82 -6.02
CA ALA A 370 -2.97 -28.14 -5.60
C ALA A 370 -1.87 -28.86 -4.79
N ILE A 371 -2.27 -29.64 -3.79
CA ILE A 371 -1.34 -30.50 -3.02
C ILE A 371 -1.68 -31.99 -3.08
N GLY A 372 -2.80 -32.33 -3.72
CA GLY A 372 -3.29 -33.70 -3.86
C GLY A 372 -3.99 -33.90 -5.20
N ALA A 373 -4.46 -35.13 -5.42
CA ALA A 373 -5.22 -35.47 -6.61
C ALA A 373 -6.63 -34.90 -6.52
N ILE A 374 -6.83 -33.75 -7.17
CA ILE A 374 -8.14 -33.12 -7.42
C ILE A 374 -8.40 -33.05 -8.92
N ASP A 375 -9.65 -32.92 -9.33
CA ASP A 375 -9.98 -32.72 -10.75
C ASP A 375 -9.51 -31.34 -11.24
N ALA A 376 -9.73 -30.27 -10.48
CA ALA A 376 -9.18 -28.96 -10.77
C ALA A 376 -8.95 -28.13 -9.49
N VAL A 377 -8.06 -27.13 -9.55
CA VAL A 377 -7.92 -26.13 -8.47
C VAL A 377 -9.20 -25.30 -8.37
N PHE A 378 -9.76 -24.93 -9.52
CA PHE A 378 -11.07 -24.31 -9.67
C PHE A 378 -11.96 -25.15 -10.57
N HIS A 379 -13.16 -25.48 -10.12
CA HIS A 379 -14.10 -26.29 -10.87
C HIS A 379 -15.48 -25.62 -10.91
N ALA A 380 -15.89 -25.17 -12.09
CA ALA A 380 -17.28 -24.91 -12.36
C ALA A 380 -17.92 -26.18 -12.95
N ASN A 381 -18.77 -26.86 -12.18
CA ASN A 381 -19.58 -27.99 -12.67
C ASN A 381 -21.04 -27.65 -12.45
N THR A 382 -21.64 -26.95 -13.40
CA THR A 382 -22.98 -26.41 -13.17
C THR A 382 -23.77 -26.26 -14.46
N ALA A 383 -25.07 -26.55 -14.38
CA ALA A 383 -26.05 -26.23 -15.42
C ALA A 383 -26.43 -24.73 -15.42
N ALA A 384 -25.85 -23.94 -14.52
CA ALA A 384 -26.12 -22.51 -14.36
C ALA A 384 -25.29 -21.67 -15.32
N GLN A 385 -25.77 -20.44 -15.53
CA GLN A 385 -25.04 -19.39 -16.22
C GLN A 385 -24.14 -18.70 -15.20
N ILE A 386 -22.84 -18.59 -15.49
CA ILE A 386 -21.87 -17.99 -14.58
C ILE A 386 -21.17 -16.82 -15.24
N PHE A 387 -20.88 -15.78 -14.46
CA PHE A 387 -19.99 -14.70 -14.89
C PHE A 387 -18.61 -14.90 -14.24
N ILE A 388 -17.55 -14.82 -15.03
CA ILE A 388 -16.17 -14.95 -14.52
C ILE A 388 -15.46 -13.61 -14.68
N GLY A 389 -14.94 -13.07 -13.57
CA GLY A 389 -14.07 -11.90 -13.58
C GLY A 389 -12.80 -12.18 -12.79
N TRP A 390 -11.84 -12.83 -13.44
CA TRP A 390 -10.60 -13.30 -12.81
C TRP A 390 -9.40 -12.52 -13.31
N GLU A 391 -8.55 -12.06 -12.39
CA GLU A 391 -7.38 -11.26 -12.74
C GLU A 391 -6.16 -11.48 -11.84
N ASP A 392 -4.97 -11.47 -12.44
CA ASP A 392 -3.66 -11.33 -11.77
C ASP A 392 -3.29 -12.46 -10.80
N PHE A 393 -3.47 -13.73 -11.17
CA PHE A 393 -3.02 -14.87 -10.35
C PHE A 393 -2.60 -16.10 -11.16
N GLN A 394 -1.86 -16.98 -10.49
CA GLN A 394 -1.43 -18.29 -10.98
C GLN A 394 -2.32 -19.42 -10.42
N ILE A 395 -2.57 -20.42 -11.26
CA ILE A 395 -3.16 -21.71 -10.91
C ILE A 395 -2.09 -22.78 -11.14
N ASP A 396 -1.61 -23.40 -10.07
CA ASP A 396 -0.59 -24.44 -10.11
C ASP A 396 -1.22 -25.80 -9.80
N GLY A 397 -1.34 -26.65 -10.82
CA GLY A 397 -1.82 -28.02 -10.67
C GLY A 397 -0.84 -28.92 -9.91
N ASN A 398 0.40 -28.46 -9.66
CA ASN A 398 1.49 -29.14 -8.94
C ASN A 398 1.79 -30.56 -9.44
N SER A 399 1.45 -30.86 -10.68
CA SER A 399 1.46 -32.21 -11.22
C SER A 399 0.71 -33.20 -10.32
N THR A 400 -0.38 -32.76 -9.68
CA THR A 400 -1.35 -33.63 -8.99
C THR A 400 -2.79 -33.40 -9.45
N ALA A 401 -3.18 -32.16 -9.79
CA ALA A 401 -4.51 -31.86 -10.32
C ALA A 401 -4.66 -32.28 -11.79
N THR A 402 -5.86 -32.73 -12.18
CA THR A 402 -6.15 -33.12 -13.57
C THR A 402 -6.09 -31.91 -14.51
N ASP A 403 -6.75 -30.83 -14.12
CA ASP A 403 -6.78 -29.52 -14.76
C ASP A 403 -6.35 -28.41 -13.79
N GLY A 404 -5.94 -27.25 -14.31
CA GLY A 404 -5.79 -26.04 -13.50
C GLY A 404 -7.16 -25.50 -13.11
N ALA A 405 -7.90 -25.00 -14.09
CA ALA A 405 -9.32 -24.67 -13.96
C ALA A 405 -10.16 -25.44 -14.98
N ASN A 406 -11.30 -25.97 -14.53
CA ASN A 406 -12.22 -26.75 -15.33
C ASN A 406 -13.62 -26.12 -15.30
N PHE A 407 -14.16 -25.80 -16.48
CA PHE A 407 -15.50 -25.27 -16.69
C PHE A 407 -16.33 -26.29 -17.46
N ASP A 408 -17.08 -27.13 -16.75
CA ASP A 408 -17.95 -28.14 -17.31
C ASP A 408 -19.39 -28.06 -16.77
N GLY A 409 -20.28 -28.84 -17.38
CA GLY A 409 -21.70 -28.86 -17.02
C GLY A 409 -22.61 -28.91 -18.25
N SER A 410 -23.57 -29.82 -18.23
CA SER A 410 -24.60 -29.89 -19.27
C SER A 410 -25.56 -28.71 -19.11
N GLY A 411 -25.67 -27.86 -20.13
CA GLY A 411 -26.58 -26.71 -20.14
C GLY A 411 -26.06 -25.43 -19.49
N GLY A 412 -24.89 -25.45 -18.85
CA GLY A 412 -24.23 -24.25 -18.32
C GLY A 412 -23.61 -23.39 -19.43
N LEU A 413 -23.36 -22.10 -19.15
CA LEU A 413 -22.62 -21.19 -20.04
C LEU A 413 -21.87 -20.12 -19.25
N ILE A 414 -20.78 -19.62 -19.82
CA ILE A 414 -20.08 -18.43 -19.33
C ILE A 414 -20.66 -17.19 -20.01
N LEU A 415 -21.18 -16.28 -19.19
CA LEU A 415 -21.93 -15.10 -19.60
C LEU A 415 -21.07 -14.09 -20.36
N GLN A 416 -21.72 -13.34 -21.25
CA GLN A 416 -21.12 -12.24 -22.00
C GLN A 416 -20.41 -11.22 -21.10
N GLY A 417 -19.26 -10.72 -21.55
CA GLY A 417 -18.44 -9.79 -20.79
C GLY A 417 -17.56 -10.44 -19.72
N SER A 418 -17.60 -11.77 -19.57
CA SER A 418 -16.66 -12.47 -18.69
C SER A 418 -15.22 -12.25 -19.15
N TYR A 419 -14.29 -12.26 -18.20
CA TYR A 419 -12.89 -12.02 -18.46
C TYR A 419 -11.94 -12.86 -17.61
N PHE A 420 -10.86 -13.28 -18.26
CA PHE A 420 -9.65 -13.81 -17.64
C PHE A 420 -8.53 -12.86 -18.03
N ARG A 421 -7.89 -12.19 -17.05
CA ARG A 421 -6.80 -11.25 -17.30
C ARG A 421 -5.57 -11.69 -16.54
N ASN A 422 -4.42 -11.81 -17.20
CA ASN A 422 -3.16 -12.13 -16.52
C ASN A 422 -3.30 -13.41 -15.68
N ILE A 423 -3.85 -14.48 -16.27
CA ILE A 423 -4.05 -15.75 -15.58
C ILE A 423 -3.00 -16.73 -16.06
N ARG A 424 -2.25 -17.32 -15.12
CA ARG A 424 -1.20 -18.28 -15.44
C ARG A 424 -1.56 -19.67 -14.92
N GLY A 425 -1.86 -20.63 -15.79
CA GLY A 425 -2.03 -22.03 -15.41
C GLY A 425 -0.77 -22.85 -15.70
N VAL A 426 -0.27 -23.59 -14.71
CA VAL A 426 0.95 -24.41 -14.82
C VAL A 426 0.80 -25.80 -14.19
N ASN A 427 1.60 -26.75 -14.66
CA ASN A 427 1.79 -28.07 -14.05
C ASN A 427 0.48 -28.87 -13.84
N ALA A 428 -0.47 -28.81 -14.76
CA ALA A 428 -1.59 -29.75 -14.75
C ALA A 428 -1.09 -31.14 -15.19
N VAL A 429 -1.53 -32.22 -14.51
CA VAL A 429 -1.03 -33.58 -14.79
C VAL A 429 -1.52 -34.11 -16.13
N ARG A 430 -2.82 -33.93 -16.39
CA ARG A 430 -3.52 -34.81 -17.34
C ARG A 430 -4.15 -34.07 -18.50
N VAL A 431 -4.63 -32.84 -18.32
CA VAL A 431 -5.50 -32.21 -19.33
C VAL A 431 -5.05 -30.78 -19.62
N SER A 432 -5.55 -29.73 -18.95
CA SER A 432 -5.26 -28.35 -19.36
C SER A 432 -4.97 -27.37 -18.23
N ALA A 433 -4.29 -26.26 -18.53
CA ALA A 433 -4.21 -25.11 -17.63
C ALA A 433 -5.59 -24.45 -17.46
N LEU A 434 -6.31 -24.25 -18.58
CA LEU A 434 -7.71 -23.82 -18.61
C LEU A 434 -8.50 -24.74 -19.53
N ARG A 435 -9.57 -25.32 -19.00
CA ARG A 435 -10.43 -26.29 -19.70
C ARG A 435 -11.88 -25.81 -19.68
N GLY A 436 -12.56 -25.84 -20.82
CA GLY A 436 -14.01 -25.57 -20.91
C GLY A 436 -14.77 -26.53 -21.81
N THR A 437 -15.93 -27.01 -21.35
CA THR A 437 -16.95 -27.69 -22.17
C THR A 437 -18.27 -26.93 -22.26
N VAL A 438 -18.34 -25.77 -21.63
CA VAL A 438 -19.50 -24.88 -21.66
C VAL A 438 -19.29 -23.75 -22.69
N PRO A 439 -20.37 -23.28 -23.37
CA PRO A 439 -20.28 -22.13 -24.26
C PRO A 439 -19.77 -20.89 -23.51
N MET A 440 -19.02 -20.04 -24.20
CA MET A 440 -18.62 -18.73 -23.69
C MET A 440 -18.83 -17.71 -24.79
N TYR A 441 -19.57 -16.65 -24.50
CA TYR A 441 -19.96 -15.64 -25.47
C TYR A 441 -19.28 -14.31 -25.18
N SER A 442 -18.89 -13.56 -26.22
CA SER A 442 -18.46 -12.16 -26.13
C SER A 442 -17.57 -11.83 -24.92
N SER A 443 -16.60 -12.68 -24.66
CA SER A 443 -15.76 -12.66 -23.47
C SER A 443 -14.28 -12.51 -23.84
N THR A 444 -13.43 -12.19 -22.87
CA THR A 444 -12.01 -11.89 -23.15
C THR A 444 -11.07 -12.75 -22.29
N MET A 445 -10.15 -13.45 -22.93
CA MET A 445 -8.99 -14.08 -22.31
C MET A 445 -7.75 -13.27 -22.68
N GLN A 446 -7.25 -12.41 -21.79
CA GLN A 446 -6.13 -11.52 -22.04
C GLN A 446 -4.92 -11.89 -21.17
N GLY A 447 -3.75 -12.06 -21.76
CA GLY A 447 -2.53 -12.40 -21.02
C GLY A 447 -2.65 -13.74 -20.31
N VAL A 448 -3.31 -14.71 -20.94
CA VAL A 448 -3.51 -16.04 -20.37
C VAL A 448 -2.32 -16.93 -20.74
N PHE A 449 -1.65 -17.48 -19.72
CA PHE A 449 -0.46 -18.30 -19.86
C PHE A 449 -0.73 -19.76 -19.49
N GLY A 450 -0.48 -20.69 -20.41
CA GLY A 450 -0.58 -22.13 -20.16
C GLY A 450 0.79 -22.81 -20.26
N SER A 451 1.18 -23.59 -19.25
CA SER A 451 2.42 -24.39 -19.35
C SER A 451 2.28 -25.80 -18.78
N GLY A 452 2.79 -26.79 -19.53
CA GLY A 452 2.71 -28.19 -19.14
C GLY A 452 1.36 -28.83 -19.46
N GLY A 453 1.16 -30.08 -19.03
CA GLY A 453 -0.06 -30.84 -19.31
C GLY A 453 -0.19 -31.29 -20.77
N LYS A 454 -1.38 -31.79 -21.15
CA LYS A 454 -1.68 -32.17 -22.54
C LYS A 454 -2.03 -30.95 -23.39
N TYR A 455 -2.70 -29.99 -22.76
CA TYR A 455 -3.20 -28.80 -23.40
C TYR A 455 -2.86 -27.55 -22.59
N GLY A 456 -2.70 -26.41 -23.26
CA GLY A 456 -2.60 -25.12 -22.59
C GLY A 456 -3.99 -24.61 -22.27
N ILE A 457 -4.67 -24.14 -23.32
CA ILE A 457 -6.08 -23.76 -23.28
C ILE A 457 -6.84 -24.78 -24.12
N TRP A 458 -7.84 -25.42 -23.53
CA TRP A 458 -8.70 -26.38 -24.22
C TRP A 458 -10.16 -25.97 -24.06
N TRP A 459 -10.87 -25.87 -25.16
CA TRP A 459 -12.28 -25.49 -25.16
C TRP A 459 -13.05 -26.29 -26.23
N GLU A 460 -13.95 -27.16 -25.78
CA GLU A 460 -14.84 -27.94 -26.65
C GLU A 460 -16.30 -27.74 -26.23
N ALA A 461 -17.01 -26.83 -26.91
CA ALA A 461 -18.37 -26.47 -26.52
C ALA A 461 -19.27 -26.16 -27.72
N ASN A 462 -20.59 -26.23 -27.51
CA ASN A 462 -21.55 -25.68 -28.45
C ASN A 462 -21.38 -24.15 -28.47
N ALA A 463 -21.13 -23.54 -29.64
CA ALA A 463 -20.74 -22.13 -29.75
C ALA A 463 -19.45 -21.82 -28.98
N CYS A 464 -18.43 -22.65 -29.19
CA CYS A 464 -17.11 -22.51 -28.57
C CYS A 464 -16.54 -21.09 -28.75
N LEU A 465 -16.37 -20.38 -27.63
CA LEU A 465 -15.80 -19.03 -27.56
C LEU A 465 -16.42 -18.03 -28.55
N ASN A 466 -17.71 -18.15 -28.86
CA ASN A 466 -18.33 -17.34 -29.90
C ASN A 466 -18.28 -15.83 -29.59
N ASP A 467 -17.89 -15.03 -30.58
CA ASP A 467 -17.64 -13.58 -30.49
C ASP A 467 -16.63 -13.19 -29.40
N SER A 468 -15.81 -14.13 -28.94
CA SER A 468 -14.83 -13.90 -27.86
C SER A 468 -13.44 -13.58 -28.41
N LYS A 469 -12.59 -13.04 -27.54
CA LYS A 469 -11.21 -12.66 -27.85
C LYS A 469 -10.22 -13.38 -26.95
N ILE A 470 -9.18 -13.94 -27.54
CA ILE A 470 -7.99 -14.43 -26.83
C ILE A 470 -6.83 -13.50 -27.20
N ILE A 471 -6.37 -12.69 -26.27
CA ILE A 471 -5.37 -11.64 -26.49
C ILE A 471 -4.09 -12.02 -25.76
N GLN A 472 -2.97 -12.01 -26.47
CA GLN A 472 -1.65 -12.37 -25.96
C GLN A 472 -1.62 -13.72 -25.22
N PRO A 473 -2.21 -14.81 -25.77
CA PRO A 473 -2.03 -16.12 -25.16
C PRO A 473 -0.55 -16.52 -25.27
N ARG A 474 0.05 -16.94 -24.15
CA ARG A 474 1.37 -17.59 -24.16
C ARG A 474 1.25 -19.02 -23.72
N ILE A 475 1.62 -19.97 -24.57
CA ILE A 475 1.43 -21.39 -24.26
C ILE A 475 2.71 -22.15 -24.54
N SER A 476 3.15 -22.97 -23.58
CA SER A 476 4.34 -23.80 -23.77
C SER A 476 4.34 -25.16 -23.10
N ASN A 477 5.26 -26.02 -23.54
CA ASN A 477 5.53 -27.32 -22.93
C ASN A 477 4.30 -28.26 -22.83
N THR A 478 3.32 -28.12 -23.72
CA THR A 478 2.14 -29.00 -23.79
C THR A 478 2.46 -30.26 -24.60
N THR A 479 1.88 -31.40 -24.23
CA THR A 479 2.19 -32.68 -24.89
C THR A 479 1.31 -32.99 -26.11
N ILE A 480 0.11 -32.42 -26.23
CA ILE A 480 -0.81 -32.72 -27.35
C ILE A 480 -1.16 -31.48 -28.17
N THR A 481 -1.77 -30.44 -27.59
CA THR A 481 -2.01 -29.19 -28.34
C THR A 481 -1.91 -27.97 -27.46
N GLY A 482 -1.24 -26.90 -27.91
CA GLY A 482 -1.14 -25.66 -27.15
C GLY A 482 -2.51 -25.01 -26.91
N LEU A 483 -3.14 -24.58 -28.00
CA LEU A 483 -4.49 -24.02 -28.02
C LEU A 483 -5.44 -24.97 -28.75
N HIS A 484 -6.44 -25.50 -28.07
CA HIS A 484 -7.41 -26.43 -28.63
C HIS A 484 -8.81 -25.82 -28.60
N LEU A 485 -9.37 -25.49 -29.75
CA LEU A 485 -10.70 -24.92 -29.88
C LEU A 485 -11.56 -25.75 -30.81
N LYS A 486 -12.67 -26.24 -30.30
CA LYS A 486 -13.63 -27.04 -31.05
C LYS A 486 -15.05 -26.60 -30.77
N ASN A 487 -15.77 -26.27 -31.84
CA ASN A 487 -17.20 -26.06 -31.77
C ASN A 487 -17.94 -27.39 -31.99
N THR A 488 -18.72 -27.80 -31.00
CA THR A 488 -19.57 -29.00 -31.10
C THR A 488 -21.00 -28.68 -31.53
N GLY A 489 -21.31 -27.39 -31.74
CA GLY A 489 -22.60 -26.89 -32.16
C GLY A 489 -22.83 -27.00 -33.67
N ALA A 490 -24.11 -26.94 -34.07
CA ALA A 490 -24.51 -26.95 -35.48
C ALA A 490 -24.42 -25.58 -36.18
N SER A 491 -24.16 -24.50 -35.42
CA SER A 491 -23.97 -23.13 -35.94
C SER A 491 -22.50 -22.75 -35.85
N ILE A 492 -22.05 -21.91 -36.80
CA ILE A 492 -20.67 -21.44 -36.81
C ILE A 492 -20.39 -20.55 -35.60
N ALA A 493 -19.25 -20.79 -34.94
CA ALA A 493 -18.73 -19.92 -33.89
C ALA A 493 -17.53 -19.14 -34.42
N GLU A 494 -17.32 -17.92 -33.95
CA GLU A 494 -16.17 -17.10 -34.32
C GLU A 494 -15.35 -16.66 -33.10
N VAL A 495 -14.02 -16.74 -33.20
CA VAL A 495 -13.09 -16.26 -32.18
C VAL A 495 -11.99 -15.42 -32.81
N SER A 496 -11.57 -14.34 -32.12
CA SER A 496 -10.34 -13.61 -32.47
C SER A 496 -9.20 -14.01 -31.54
N ILE A 497 -8.02 -14.28 -32.10
CA ILE A 497 -6.81 -14.68 -31.38
C ILE A 497 -5.72 -13.68 -31.73
N ASP A 498 -5.41 -12.77 -30.82
CA ASP A 498 -4.53 -11.64 -31.05
C ASP A 498 -3.15 -11.88 -30.42
N THR A 499 -2.10 -11.70 -31.20
CA THR A 499 -0.69 -11.81 -30.82
C THR A 499 -0.32 -13.12 -30.10
N PRO A 500 -0.72 -14.31 -30.60
CA PRO A 500 -0.36 -15.57 -29.97
C PRO A 500 1.17 -15.78 -29.96
N ASP A 501 1.65 -16.36 -28.86
CA ASP A 501 3.03 -16.76 -28.60
C ASP A 501 2.99 -18.20 -28.06
N ILE A 502 2.92 -19.16 -28.99
CA ILE A 502 2.78 -20.59 -28.68
C ILE A 502 4.10 -21.26 -29.05
N GLU A 503 4.85 -21.66 -28.03
CA GLU A 503 6.21 -22.18 -28.20
C GLU A 503 6.39 -23.46 -27.40
N GLY A 504 7.33 -24.32 -27.79
CA GLY A 504 7.79 -25.33 -26.85
C GLY A 504 6.92 -26.58 -26.71
N ASN A 505 5.95 -26.78 -27.60
CA ASN A 505 4.98 -27.87 -27.51
C ASN A 505 5.44 -29.14 -28.25
N PHE A 506 5.01 -30.31 -27.79
CA PHE A 506 5.32 -31.60 -28.42
C PHE A 506 4.31 -32.02 -29.49
N GLY A 507 3.06 -31.55 -29.38
CA GLY A 507 2.02 -31.76 -30.39
C GLY A 507 1.65 -30.47 -31.11
N ALA A 508 0.39 -30.30 -31.54
CA ALA A 508 0.05 -29.17 -32.40
C ALA A 508 0.06 -27.82 -31.66
N GLY A 509 0.59 -26.76 -32.26
CA GLY A 509 0.55 -25.43 -31.63
C GLY A 509 -0.89 -24.97 -31.39
N MET A 510 -1.71 -25.03 -32.45
CA MET A 510 -3.12 -24.66 -32.42
C MET A 510 -3.97 -25.72 -33.14
N TYR A 511 -5.11 -26.08 -32.57
CA TYR A 511 -6.14 -26.93 -33.18
C TYR A 511 -7.47 -26.17 -33.24
N ILE A 512 -8.04 -26.04 -34.44
CA ILE A 512 -9.31 -25.37 -34.68
C ILE A 512 -10.27 -26.33 -35.38
N ASN A 513 -11.48 -26.49 -34.84
CA ASN A 513 -12.50 -27.37 -35.39
C ASN A 513 -13.92 -26.77 -35.43
N ASN A 514 -14.61 -26.91 -36.57
CA ASN A 514 -15.99 -26.48 -36.84
C ASN A 514 -16.29 -25.00 -36.53
N MET A 515 -15.29 -24.12 -36.68
CA MET A 515 -15.41 -22.71 -36.30
C MET A 515 -14.54 -21.78 -37.17
N ARG A 516 -14.76 -20.46 -37.02
CA ARG A 516 -13.88 -19.42 -37.58
C ARG A 516 -12.92 -18.91 -36.52
N ALA A 517 -11.64 -18.86 -36.86
CA ALA A 517 -10.61 -18.25 -36.04
C ALA A 517 -9.89 -17.17 -36.83
N LYS A 518 -10.03 -15.92 -36.39
CA LYS A 518 -9.26 -14.79 -36.90
C LYS A 518 -8.02 -14.63 -36.05
N VAL A 519 -6.85 -14.82 -36.63
CA VAL A 519 -5.58 -14.81 -35.90
C VAL A 519 -4.78 -13.58 -36.30
N LEU A 520 -4.53 -12.70 -35.33
CA LEU A 520 -3.91 -11.40 -35.56
C LEU A 520 -2.50 -11.33 -34.99
N GLY A 521 -1.55 -10.74 -35.72
CA GLY A 521 -0.25 -10.35 -35.21
C GLY A 521 0.59 -11.46 -34.56
N VAL A 522 0.54 -12.69 -35.09
CA VAL A 522 1.26 -13.85 -34.55
C VAL A 522 2.71 -13.52 -34.23
N THR A 523 3.11 -13.76 -32.97
CA THR A 523 4.49 -13.54 -32.51
C THR A 523 5.30 -14.81 -32.73
N HIS A 524 4.83 -15.96 -32.24
CA HIS A 524 5.42 -17.29 -32.46
C HIS A 524 4.35 -18.38 -32.49
N LEU A 525 4.55 -19.39 -33.34
CA LEU A 525 3.81 -20.66 -33.38
C LEU A 525 4.86 -21.75 -33.69
N GLU A 526 5.59 -22.23 -32.69
CA GLU A 526 6.81 -23.05 -32.89
C GLU A 526 6.98 -24.18 -31.86
N GLN A 527 7.79 -25.18 -32.22
CA GLN A 527 8.24 -26.27 -31.33
C GLN A 527 9.52 -25.86 -30.55
N ASN A 528 9.67 -26.29 -29.28
CA ASN A 528 11.01 -26.38 -28.67
C ASN A 528 11.62 -27.69 -29.16
N GLY A 529 12.88 -27.61 -29.60
CA GLY A 529 13.65 -28.74 -30.12
C GLY A 529 13.75 -29.92 -29.14
N LYS A 530 12.77 -30.83 -29.21
CA LYS A 530 12.98 -32.22 -28.83
C LYS A 530 13.03 -33.04 -30.10
N SER A 531 14.20 -33.61 -30.33
CA SER A 531 14.51 -34.59 -31.36
C SER A 531 13.73 -35.88 -31.13
N THR A 532 12.42 -35.88 -31.36
CA THR A 532 11.76 -37.11 -31.79
C THR A 532 12.36 -37.48 -33.14
N PRO A 533 12.65 -38.77 -33.43
CA PRO A 533 13.19 -39.17 -34.71
C PRO A 533 12.28 -38.67 -35.83
N THR A 534 12.72 -37.65 -36.56
CA THR A 534 11.91 -36.98 -37.59
C THR A 534 11.98 -37.73 -38.92
N ALA A 535 12.85 -38.75 -39.00
CA ALA A 535 12.97 -39.66 -40.13
C ALA A 535 12.11 -40.91 -39.88
N ALA A 536 11.42 -41.36 -40.93
CA ALA A 536 10.71 -42.62 -40.92
C ALA A 536 11.67 -43.77 -40.56
N VAL A 537 11.25 -44.64 -39.65
CA VAL A 537 12.05 -45.78 -39.19
C VAL A 537 11.42 -47.06 -39.70
N THR A 538 12.17 -47.85 -40.47
CA THR A 538 11.76 -49.22 -40.79
C THR A 538 11.87 -50.07 -39.53
N LEU A 539 10.76 -50.66 -39.11
CA LEU A 539 10.69 -51.53 -37.94
C LEU A 539 11.34 -52.89 -38.22
N ALA A 540 11.64 -53.62 -37.14
CA ALA A 540 12.06 -55.02 -37.24
C ALA A 540 10.98 -55.88 -37.92
N ALA A 541 11.40 -57.03 -38.47
CA ALA A 541 10.48 -57.95 -39.13
C ALA A 541 9.39 -58.46 -38.17
N SER A 542 8.15 -58.46 -38.65
CA SER A 542 6.97 -58.86 -37.90
C SER A 542 6.81 -58.12 -36.56
N PRO A 543 6.69 -56.78 -36.58
CA PRO A 543 6.77 -55.96 -35.37
C PRO A 543 5.51 -56.03 -34.49
N PHE A 544 4.42 -56.67 -34.93
CA PHE A 544 3.15 -56.66 -34.22
C PHE A 544 2.90 -57.97 -33.46
N ALA A 545 2.73 -57.88 -32.15
CA ALA A 545 2.26 -58.98 -31.30
C ALA A 545 0.77 -58.78 -30.97
N THR A 546 -0.05 -59.74 -31.37
CA THR A 546 -1.50 -59.76 -31.13
C THR A 546 -1.86 -60.80 -30.07
N THR A 547 -2.99 -60.59 -29.39
CA THR A 547 -3.61 -61.56 -28.48
C THR A 547 -5.02 -61.86 -28.99
N ASN A 548 -5.40 -63.14 -29.03
CA ASN A 548 -6.74 -63.56 -29.47
C ASN A 548 -7.84 -62.81 -28.68
N ALA A 549 -8.88 -62.36 -29.37
CA ALA A 549 -10.00 -61.58 -28.83
C ALA A 549 -9.61 -60.21 -28.23
N SER A 550 -8.47 -59.63 -28.61
CA SER A 550 -8.04 -58.27 -28.21
C SER A 550 -7.94 -57.33 -29.43
N ALA A 551 -8.40 -56.09 -29.28
CA ALA A 551 -8.16 -55.01 -30.26
C ALA A 551 -6.84 -54.26 -30.01
N VAL A 552 -6.18 -54.54 -28.89
CA VAL A 552 -4.89 -53.95 -28.50
C VAL A 552 -3.75 -54.82 -29.02
N VAL A 553 -2.82 -54.18 -29.74
CA VAL A 553 -1.65 -54.81 -30.37
C VAL A 553 -0.40 -54.16 -29.81
N THR A 554 0.58 -54.96 -29.40
CA THR A 554 1.90 -54.47 -29.00
C THR A 554 2.79 -54.34 -30.23
N VAL A 555 3.42 -53.18 -30.40
CA VAL A 555 4.35 -52.85 -31.48
C VAL A 555 5.77 -52.86 -30.92
N ALA A 556 6.64 -53.68 -31.49
CA ALA A 556 8.07 -53.67 -31.23
C ALA A 556 8.73 -52.55 -32.06
N HIS A 557 9.29 -51.55 -31.38
CA HIS A 557 9.93 -50.39 -31.99
C HIS A 557 11.09 -49.92 -31.10
N THR A 558 12.29 -50.40 -31.38
CA THR A 558 13.48 -50.12 -30.57
C THR A 558 13.80 -48.62 -30.51
N ALA A 559 13.98 -48.09 -29.28
CA ALA A 559 14.37 -46.71 -29.03
C ALA A 559 13.43 -45.69 -29.69
N HIS A 560 12.12 -45.97 -29.66
CA HIS A 560 11.14 -45.20 -30.40
C HIS A 560 11.04 -43.74 -29.95
N GLY A 561 11.37 -43.40 -28.69
CA GLY A 561 11.37 -42.01 -28.21
C GLY A 561 9.98 -41.34 -28.09
N LEU A 562 8.92 -42.12 -28.29
CA LEU A 562 7.51 -41.72 -28.15
C LEU A 562 7.07 -41.69 -26.67
N ALA A 563 6.09 -40.86 -26.35
CA ALA A 563 5.35 -40.81 -25.09
C ALA A 563 3.93 -41.37 -25.24
N THR A 564 3.30 -41.77 -24.13
CA THR A 564 1.89 -42.20 -24.14
C THR A 564 1.00 -41.02 -24.51
N GLY A 565 0.21 -41.20 -25.58
CA GLY A 565 -0.62 -40.15 -26.18
C GLY A 565 -0.14 -39.70 -27.55
N ASP A 566 1.13 -39.96 -27.90
CA ASP A 566 1.68 -39.63 -29.22
C ASP A 566 0.96 -40.40 -30.34
N GLU A 567 1.00 -39.87 -31.56
CA GLU A 567 0.46 -40.53 -32.75
C GLU A 567 1.59 -41.03 -33.66
N ILE A 568 1.51 -42.30 -34.07
CA ILE A 568 2.42 -42.92 -35.04
C ILE A 568 1.65 -43.35 -36.27
N ASN A 569 2.22 -43.11 -37.46
CA ASN A 569 1.67 -43.62 -38.71
C ASN A 569 2.45 -44.86 -39.16
N LEU A 570 1.78 -46.00 -39.25
CA LEU A 570 2.38 -47.27 -39.67
C LEU A 570 2.04 -47.54 -41.13
N LYS A 571 3.04 -47.88 -41.95
CA LYS A 571 2.89 -48.22 -43.37
C LYS A 571 3.58 -49.54 -43.69
N GLY A 572 3.16 -50.19 -44.78
CA GLY A 572 3.80 -51.43 -45.28
C GLY A 572 3.51 -52.67 -44.44
N ALA A 573 2.54 -52.60 -43.52
CA ALA A 573 2.10 -53.73 -42.70
C ALA A 573 1.34 -54.76 -43.55
N THR A 574 1.77 -56.02 -43.49
CA THR A 574 0.96 -57.16 -43.94
C THR A 574 -0.01 -57.57 -42.84
N ALA A 575 -1.15 -58.15 -43.19
CA ALA A 575 -2.16 -58.57 -42.21
C ALA A 575 -1.59 -59.56 -41.17
N VAL A 576 -1.97 -59.40 -39.91
CA VAL A 576 -1.61 -60.25 -38.78
C VAL A 576 -2.85 -60.56 -37.95
N ALA A 577 -3.14 -61.84 -37.71
CA ALA A 577 -4.33 -62.29 -36.97
C ALA A 577 -5.66 -61.62 -37.42
N GLY A 578 -5.81 -61.40 -38.73
CA GLY A 578 -6.99 -60.74 -39.32
C GLY A 578 -6.99 -59.21 -39.25
N LEU A 579 -5.97 -58.58 -38.65
CA LEU A 579 -5.83 -57.12 -38.56
C LEU A 579 -4.85 -56.60 -39.62
N THR A 580 -5.22 -55.50 -40.29
CA THR A 580 -4.32 -54.74 -41.16
C THR A 580 -3.96 -53.43 -40.48
N LEU A 581 -2.71 -53.31 -40.02
CA LEU A 581 -2.26 -52.23 -39.14
C LEU A 581 -1.54 -51.11 -39.92
N ASN A 582 -2.16 -50.67 -41.03
CA ASN A 582 -1.71 -49.51 -41.79
C ASN A 582 -2.56 -48.29 -41.44
N GLY A 583 -1.93 -47.18 -41.09
CA GLY A 583 -2.60 -45.93 -40.71
C GLY A 583 -2.07 -45.33 -39.42
N LYS A 584 -2.82 -44.34 -38.90
CA LYS A 584 -2.47 -43.57 -37.69
C LYS A 584 -2.99 -44.24 -36.43
N PHE A 585 -2.15 -44.32 -35.41
CA PHE A 585 -2.47 -44.93 -34.12
C PHE A 585 -1.98 -44.08 -32.97
N ARG A 586 -2.81 -43.97 -31.92
CA ARG A 586 -2.37 -43.45 -30.63
C ARG A 586 -1.52 -44.50 -29.90
N VAL A 587 -0.41 -44.04 -29.37
CA VAL A 587 0.61 -44.82 -28.68
C VAL A 587 0.28 -44.86 -27.18
N THR A 588 0.29 -46.06 -26.59
CA THR A 588 0.42 -46.22 -25.14
C THR A 588 1.74 -46.92 -24.85
N VAL A 589 2.72 -46.18 -24.37
CA VAL A 589 4.09 -46.65 -24.16
C VAL A 589 4.12 -47.74 -23.10
N VAL A 590 4.83 -48.82 -23.42
CA VAL A 590 5.09 -49.94 -22.50
C VAL A 590 6.48 -49.75 -21.88
N ASP A 591 7.49 -49.54 -22.72
CA ASP A 591 8.87 -49.27 -22.32
C ASP A 591 9.61 -48.48 -23.42
N ALA A 592 10.94 -48.36 -23.35
CA ALA A 592 11.73 -47.61 -24.35
C ALA A 592 11.78 -48.25 -25.75
N HIS A 593 11.31 -49.49 -25.90
CA HIS A 593 11.43 -50.29 -27.12
C HIS A 593 10.08 -50.84 -27.61
N SER A 594 8.98 -50.50 -26.95
CA SER A 594 7.66 -51.01 -27.29
C SER A 594 6.53 -50.13 -26.80
N TYR A 595 5.42 -50.18 -27.54
CA TYR A 595 4.18 -49.50 -27.20
C TYR A 595 2.98 -50.29 -27.70
N THR A 596 1.80 -49.98 -27.19
CA THR A 596 0.54 -50.56 -27.68
C THR A 596 -0.23 -49.58 -28.54
N ILE A 597 -0.95 -50.12 -29.53
CA ILE A 597 -1.89 -49.44 -30.40
C ILE A 597 -3.23 -50.18 -30.39
N GLN A 598 -4.31 -49.49 -30.74
CA GLN A 598 -5.64 -50.09 -30.82
C GLN A 598 -6.22 -49.98 -32.25
N GLN A 599 -6.64 -51.11 -32.82
CA GLN A 599 -7.25 -51.19 -34.16
C GLN A 599 -8.78 -51.03 -34.07
N GLY A 600 -9.25 -49.85 -33.70
CA GLY A 600 -10.69 -49.55 -33.58
C GLY A 600 -11.43 -50.58 -32.71
N ALA A 601 -12.54 -51.13 -33.22
CA ALA A 601 -13.32 -52.18 -32.58
C ALA A 601 -12.99 -53.61 -33.08
N ALA A 602 -12.10 -53.76 -34.07
CA ALA A 602 -11.75 -55.06 -34.62
C ALA A 602 -10.79 -55.81 -33.68
N GLN A 603 -11.11 -57.06 -33.36
CA GLN A 603 -10.29 -57.91 -32.50
C GLN A 603 -9.43 -58.87 -33.33
N ALA A 604 -8.21 -59.13 -32.87
CA ALA A 604 -7.35 -60.17 -33.44
C ALA A 604 -7.97 -61.56 -33.24
N ASN A 605 -7.91 -62.40 -34.26
CA ASN A 605 -8.46 -63.76 -34.23
C ASN A 605 -7.48 -64.84 -33.74
N ALA A 606 -6.26 -64.45 -33.37
CA ALA A 606 -5.20 -65.33 -32.89
C ALA A 606 -4.17 -64.58 -32.05
N THR A 607 -3.50 -65.30 -31.14
CA THR A 607 -2.31 -64.82 -30.44
C THR A 607 -1.07 -65.16 -31.27
N THR A 608 -0.44 -64.17 -31.89
CA THR A 608 0.70 -64.41 -32.81
C THR A 608 1.56 -63.14 -32.96
N THR A 609 2.72 -63.28 -33.62
CA THR A 609 3.52 -62.15 -34.10
C THR A 609 3.50 -62.10 -35.62
N GLY A 610 3.45 -60.90 -36.20
CA GLY A 610 3.34 -60.71 -37.65
C GLY A 610 3.46 -59.26 -38.07
N GLY A 611 3.09 -58.95 -39.32
CA GLY A 611 3.18 -57.59 -39.87
C GLY A 611 4.12 -57.43 -41.05
N GLY A 612 4.97 -58.43 -41.35
CA GLY A 612 5.90 -58.39 -42.47
C GLY A 612 7.18 -57.60 -42.16
N SER A 613 8.07 -57.47 -43.15
CA SER A 613 9.41 -56.87 -42.95
C SER A 613 9.57 -55.46 -43.52
N ALA A 614 8.54 -54.94 -44.18
CA ALA A 614 8.54 -53.62 -44.81
C ALA A 614 7.75 -52.58 -43.98
N VAL A 615 7.54 -52.85 -42.69
CA VAL A 615 6.78 -51.94 -41.83
C VAL A 615 7.62 -50.70 -41.56
N VAL A 616 7.09 -49.55 -41.94
CA VAL A 616 7.71 -48.24 -41.68
C VAL A 616 6.85 -47.51 -40.66
N ALA A 617 7.48 -47.10 -39.56
CA ALA A 617 6.92 -46.20 -38.58
C ALA A 617 7.32 -44.77 -38.94
N GLU A 618 6.34 -43.99 -39.37
CA GLU A 618 6.46 -42.57 -39.59
C GLU A 618 5.98 -41.83 -38.33
N TYR A 619 6.88 -41.07 -37.74
CA TYR A 619 6.57 -40.14 -36.68
C TYR A 619 5.66 -39.05 -37.24
N THR A 620 4.56 -38.77 -36.55
CA THR A 620 3.69 -37.67 -36.95
C THR A 620 4.48 -36.38 -36.79
N LEU A 621 4.68 -35.67 -37.91
CA LEU A 621 5.40 -34.40 -37.92
C LEU A 621 4.75 -33.42 -36.92
N PRO A 622 5.55 -32.63 -36.17
CA PRO A 622 5.01 -31.53 -35.39
C PRO A 622 4.25 -30.58 -36.33
N ILE A 623 3.05 -30.18 -35.90
CA ILE A 623 2.13 -29.37 -36.70
C ILE A 623 1.91 -28.05 -35.98
N ASP A 624 2.25 -26.91 -36.57
CA ASP A 624 2.02 -25.63 -35.86
C ASP A 624 0.51 -25.33 -35.78
N VAL A 625 -0.22 -25.61 -36.86
CA VAL A 625 -1.66 -25.37 -36.99
C VAL A 625 -2.38 -26.61 -37.55
N LEU A 626 -3.30 -27.17 -36.78
CA LEU A 626 -4.14 -28.28 -37.19
C LEU A 626 -5.58 -27.78 -37.39
N VAL A 627 -6.12 -27.98 -38.59
CA VAL A 627 -7.47 -27.53 -38.96
C VAL A 627 -8.32 -28.73 -39.35
N ASP A 628 -9.51 -28.81 -38.79
CA ASP A 628 -10.38 -29.97 -38.90
C ASP A 628 -11.84 -29.54 -38.99
N SER A 629 -12.71 -30.34 -39.57
CA SER A 629 -14.18 -30.23 -39.61
C SER A 629 -14.78 -31.64 -39.59
N HIS A 630 -15.78 -31.85 -38.74
CA HIS A 630 -16.44 -33.15 -38.58
C HIS A 630 -17.91 -33.13 -39.00
N ASP A 631 -18.43 -31.96 -39.37
CA ASP A 631 -19.84 -31.73 -39.70
C ASP A 631 -19.99 -30.89 -40.98
N SER A 632 -21.22 -30.49 -41.33
CA SER A 632 -21.49 -29.60 -42.49
C SER A 632 -20.98 -28.16 -42.31
N ILE A 633 -20.25 -27.87 -41.23
CA ILE A 633 -19.68 -26.55 -40.94
C ILE A 633 -18.26 -26.50 -41.49
N ALA A 634 -17.98 -25.52 -42.33
CA ALA A 634 -16.63 -25.26 -42.78
C ALA A 634 -15.81 -24.60 -41.66
N THR A 635 -14.61 -25.11 -41.42
CA THR A 635 -13.65 -24.49 -40.50
C THR A 635 -12.80 -23.50 -41.25
N GLU A 636 -12.63 -22.30 -40.70
CA GLU A 636 -11.87 -21.22 -41.34
C GLU A 636 -10.84 -20.66 -40.35
N VAL A 637 -9.56 -20.68 -40.74
CA VAL A 637 -8.50 -20.05 -39.97
C VAL A 637 -7.86 -18.97 -40.83
N ASP A 638 -7.82 -17.75 -40.31
CA ASP A 638 -7.50 -16.57 -41.08
C ASP A 638 -6.45 -15.72 -40.36
N PHE A 639 -5.20 -15.82 -40.83
CA PHE A 639 -4.05 -15.10 -40.32
C PHE A 639 -3.90 -13.76 -41.04
N ASP A 640 -3.86 -12.64 -40.31
CA ASP A 640 -3.56 -11.33 -40.91
C ASP A 640 -2.09 -11.21 -41.32
N LYS A 641 -1.18 -11.69 -40.47
CA LYS A 641 0.27 -11.57 -40.59
C LYS A 641 0.94 -12.62 -39.71
N LEU A 642 1.93 -13.30 -40.29
CA LEU A 642 2.91 -14.12 -39.56
C LEU A 642 4.22 -13.34 -39.41
N ASN A 643 4.56 -12.89 -38.19
CA ASN A 643 5.80 -12.13 -37.96
C ASN A 643 7.04 -13.02 -37.87
N LYS A 644 6.93 -14.20 -37.24
CA LYS A 644 7.96 -15.23 -37.17
C LYS A 644 7.32 -16.62 -37.14
N SER A 645 7.70 -17.43 -38.14
CA SER A 645 7.80 -18.90 -38.02
C SER A 645 9.30 -19.17 -38.16
N THR A 646 10.11 -18.62 -37.28
CA THR A 646 11.57 -18.58 -37.43
C THR A 646 12.22 -19.76 -36.73
N ASN A 647 12.74 -20.70 -37.53
CA ASN A 647 13.91 -21.54 -37.24
C ASN A 647 14.52 -21.34 -35.84
N GLY A 648 14.02 -22.10 -34.86
CA GLY A 648 14.90 -22.62 -33.82
C GLY A 648 16.04 -23.35 -34.52
N ALA A 649 17.28 -22.93 -34.24
CA ALA A 649 18.49 -23.42 -34.87
C ALA A 649 18.46 -24.96 -35.05
N GLY A 650 18.34 -25.44 -36.31
CA GLY A 650 18.50 -26.85 -36.66
C GLY A 650 17.24 -27.66 -36.98
N GLN A 651 16.03 -27.07 -37.05
CA GLN A 651 14.84 -27.84 -37.40
C GLN A 651 14.77 -28.18 -38.90
N THR A 652 14.79 -29.48 -39.21
CA THR A 652 14.64 -30.04 -40.56
C THR A 652 13.36 -30.88 -40.56
N GLY A 653 12.25 -30.38 -41.13
CA GLY A 653 11.02 -31.17 -41.37
C GLY A 653 9.83 -30.99 -40.41
N GLY A 654 9.19 -29.81 -40.37
CA GLY A 654 7.91 -29.56 -39.69
C GLY A 654 6.77 -29.22 -40.67
N VAL A 655 5.51 -29.39 -40.23
CA VAL A 655 4.31 -29.00 -41.01
C VAL A 655 3.73 -27.73 -40.37
N PHE A 656 3.73 -26.62 -41.09
CA PHE A 656 3.14 -25.38 -40.54
C PHE A 656 1.63 -25.53 -40.36
N ALA A 657 0.95 -26.10 -41.36
CA ALA A 657 -0.47 -26.30 -41.29
C ALA A 657 -0.90 -27.64 -41.88
N ARG A 658 -1.85 -28.33 -41.24
CA ARG A 658 -2.47 -29.54 -41.77
C ARG A 658 -3.99 -29.44 -41.79
N HIS A 659 -4.58 -29.87 -42.89
CA HIS A 659 -6.01 -30.13 -43.02
C HIS A 659 -6.30 -31.58 -42.60
N MET A 660 -7.20 -31.81 -41.66
CA MET A 660 -7.55 -33.18 -41.20
C MET A 660 -8.72 -33.79 -41.96
N SER A 661 -9.55 -32.96 -42.57
CA SER A 661 -10.84 -33.33 -43.17
C SER A 661 -11.23 -32.33 -44.27
N SER A 662 -12.23 -32.71 -45.05
CA SER A 662 -12.84 -31.87 -46.09
C SER A 662 -13.54 -30.64 -45.50
N ASN A 663 -13.67 -29.56 -46.28
CA ASN A 663 -14.28 -28.27 -45.88
C ASN A 663 -13.47 -27.44 -44.85
N THR A 664 -12.14 -27.50 -44.91
CA THR A 664 -11.25 -26.69 -44.07
C THR A 664 -10.51 -25.62 -44.88
N ASN A 665 -10.56 -24.37 -44.44
CA ASN A 665 -9.99 -23.21 -45.14
C ASN A 665 -8.92 -22.55 -44.28
N ILE A 666 -7.77 -22.24 -44.89
CA ILE A 666 -6.68 -21.48 -44.26
C ILE A 666 -6.36 -20.28 -45.15
N THR A 667 -6.43 -19.08 -44.59
CA THR A 667 -6.02 -17.84 -45.24
C THR A 667 -4.85 -17.24 -44.48
N ILE A 668 -3.81 -16.83 -45.21
CA ILE A 668 -2.66 -16.11 -44.64
C ILE A 668 -2.44 -14.85 -45.48
N ARG A 669 -2.82 -13.70 -44.92
CA ARG A 669 -2.85 -12.44 -45.66
C ARG A 669 -1.50 -11.75 -45.77
N GLY A 670 -0.55 -12.00 -44.88
CA GLY A 670 0.76 -11.36 -44.91
C GLY A 670 1.80 -12.01 -44.00
N GLY A 671 3.03 -11.50 -44.05
CA GLY A 671 4.16 -12.04 -43.29
C GLY A 671 5.06 -12.99 -44.08
N ASN A 672 6.10 -13.50 -43.42
CA ASN A 672 7.03 -14.46 -43.99
C ASN A 672 6.67 -15.86 -43.48
N VAL A 673 6.06 -16.67 -44.33
CA VAL A 673 5.95 -18.11 -44.10
C VAL A 673 7.35 -18.70 -44.31
N SER A 674 7.90 -19.42 -43.33
CA SER A 674 9.27 -19.94 -43.43
C SER A 674 9.43 -20.96 -44.55
N ARG A 675 10.64 -21.05 -45.10
CA ARG A 675 11.01 -21.77 -46.33
C ARG A 675 10.84 -23.30 -46.26
N SER A 676 10.47 -23.84 -45.10
CA SER A 676 10.27 -25.28 -44.88
C SER A 676 8.82 -25.64 -44.55
N ASN A 677 7.88 -24.69 -44.63
CA ASN A 677 6.52 -24.87 -44.16
C ASN A 677 5.72 -25.73 -45.14
N VAL A 678 5.80 -27.05 -44.96
CA VAL A 678 4.91 -28.01 -45.61
C VAL A 678 3.51 -27.71 -45.12
N ILE A 679 2.60 -27.33 -46.03
CA ILE A 679 1.17 -27.40 -45.75
C ILE A 679 0.72 -28.78 -46.21
N ASP A 680 0.21 -29.57 -45.27
CA ASP A 680 -0.17 -30.95 -45.49
C ASP A 680 -1.69 -31.04 -45.67
N GLY A 681 -2.12 -31.32 -46.89
CA GLY A 681 -3.53 -31.55 -47.18
C GLY A 681 -4.07 -32.87 -46.63
N ASN A 682 -3.22 -33.77 -46.08
CA ASN A 682 -3.58 -35.10 -45.58
C ASN A 682 -4.50 -35.89 -46.55
N ASN A 683 -4.24 -35.76 -47.85
CA ASN A 683 -5.05 -36.35 -48.92
C ASN A 683 -6.53 -35.89 -48.96
N GLN A 684 -6.87 -34.77 -48.32
CA GLN A 684 -8.18 -34.13 -48.38
C GLN A 684 -8.23 -33.24 -49.63
N SER A 685 -8.95 -33.69 -50.66
CA SER A 685 -8.99 -33.00 -51.96
C SER A 685 -10.30 -32.24 -52.23
N THR A 686 -11.30 -32.38 -51.37
CA THR A 686 -12.64 -31.82 -51.58
C THR A 686 -12.95 -30.73 -50.55
N GLY A 687 -13.17 -29.49 -51.01
CA GLY A 687 -13.64 -28.38 -50.17
C GLY A 687 -12.60 -27.68 -49.30
N CYS A 688 -11.31 -28.05 -49.38
CA CYS A 688 -10.24 -27.36 -48.65
C CYS A 688 -9.62 -26.25 -49.50
N ASN A 689 -9.36 -25.08 -48.92
CA ASN A 689 -8.72 -23.95 -49.61
C ASN A 689 -7.55 -23.38 -48.81
N ILE A 690 -6.47 -23.00 -49.52
CA ILE A 690 -5.33 -22.28 -48.96
C ILE A 690 -5.17 -20.97 -49.76
N ASN A 691 -5.32 -19.83 -49.09
CA ASN A 691 -5.25 -18.52 -49.72
C ASN A 691 -4.08 -17.70 -49.16
N LEU A 692 -3.16 -17.24 -50.02
CA LEU A 692 -1.93 -16.52 -49.65
C LEU A 692 -1.81 -15.14 -50.35
N PRO A 693 -2.80 -14.23 -50.25
CA PRO A 693 -2.95 -13.10 -51.16
C PRO A 693 -1.80 -12.07 -51.14
N HIS A 694 -1.02 -11.97 -50.05
CA HIS A 694 0.13 -11.04 -49.96
C HIS A 694 1.33 -11.59 -49.18
N CYS A 695 1.51 -12.91 -49.16
CA CYS A 695 2.70 -13.52 -48.54
C CYS A 695 3.91 -13.47 -49.48
N LEU A 696 5.10 -13.11 -48.96
CA LEU A 696 6.39 -13.31 -49.63
C LEU A 696 6.74 -14.81 -49.52
N ALA A 697 6.23 -15.63 -50.44
CA ALA A 697 6.46 -17.06 -50.39
C ALA A 697 7.93 -17.39 -50.71
N GLY A 698 8.73 -17.70 -49.69
CA GLY A 698 9.89 -18.54 -49.86
C GLY A 698 9.42 -19.98 -50.05
N THR A 699 9.38 -20.45 -51.30
CA THR A 699 9.16 -21.86 -51.68
C THR A 699 7.89 -22.51 -51.08
N VAL A 700 6.75 -22.42 -51.78
CA VAL A 700 5.62 -23.32 -51.53
C VAL A 700 5.99 -24.71 -52.07
N ASN A 701 6.28 -25.66 -51.20
CA ASN A 701 6.51 -27.05 -51.62
C ASN A 701 5.16 -27.74 -51.85
N ALA A 702 4.65 -27.67 -53.09
CA ALA A 702 3.41 -28.34 -53.50
C ALA A 702 3.56 -29.88 -53.61
N SER A 703 4.74 -30.45 -53.31
CA SER A 703 5.00 -31.89 -53.42
C SER A 703 4.15 -32.76 -52.48
N SER A 704 3.43 -32.18 -51.52
CA SER A 704 2.48 -32.87 -50.63
C SER A 704 1.02 -32.76 -51.06
N MET A 705 0.67 -31.97 -52.09
CA MET A 705 -0.66 -32.05 -52.72
C MET A 705 -0.70 -33.28 -53.61
N ALA A 706 -0.73 -34.46 -53.00
CA ALA A 706 -0.83 -35.72 -53.72
C ALA A 706 -2.16 -35.73 -54.50
N VAL A 707 -2.06 -35.54 -55.82
CA VAL A 707 -3.13 -35.91 -56.75
C VAL A 707 -3.15 -37.44 -56.77
N ARG A 708 -3.88 -38.06 -55.81
CA ARG A 708 -4.18 -39.49 -55.92
C ARG A 708 -5.23 -39.71 -57.00
N ARG A 709 -4.97 -40.71 -57.84
CA ARG A 709 -5.72 -41.08 -59.05
C ARG A 709 -6.85 -42.07 -58.77
N ASP A 710 -7.21 -42.29 -57.52
CA ASP A 710 -8.06 -43.39 -57.09
C ASP A 710 -9.47 -42.93 -56.73
N GLU A 711 -10.15 -42.18 -57.61
CA GLU A 711 -11.61 -42.08 -57.55
C GLU A 711 -12.17 -41.65 -58.91
N ASN A 712 -12.91 -42.54 -59.56
CA ASN A 712 -13.64 -42.26 -60.80
C ASN A 712 -14.69 -41.17 -60.53
N GLY A 713 -14.51 -39.97 -61.08
CA GLY A 713 -15.58 -38.97 -61.20
C GLY A 713 -15.37 -37.60 -60.55
N ILE A 714 -14.21 -37.29 -59.94
CA ILE A 714 -14.05 -36.02 -59.21
C ILE A 714 -13.28 -34.98 -60.04
N GLN A 715 -13.96 -33.88 -60.40
CA GLN A 715 -13.32 -32.66 -60.92
C GLN A 715 -12.56 -31.95 -59.78
N LYS A 716 -11.22 -32.04 -59.78
CA LYS A 716 -10.34 -31.42 -58.77
C LYS A 716 -9.94 -30.01 -59.25
N THR A 717 -10.48 -28.96 -58.63
CA THR A 717 -10.10 -27.57 -58.86
C THR A 717 -9.37 -27.01 -57.65
N GLY A 718 -8.06 -26.80 -57.76
CA GLY A 718 -7.24 -26.10 -56.76
C GLY A 718 -6.69 -24.82 -57.39
N ARG A 719 -7.05 -23.65 -56.85
CA ARG A 719 -6.60 -22.35 -57.37
C ARG A 719 -5.38 -21.87 -56.58
N MET A 720 -4.18 -22.12 -57.11
CA MET A 720 -2.92 -21.57 -56.58
C MET A 720 -2.62 -20.23 -57.25
N THR A 721 -2.68 -19.12 -56.50
CA THR A 721 -2.33 -17.78 -57.01
C THR A 721 -0.91 -17.43 -56.55
N LEU A 722 0.02 -17.26 -57.50
CA LEU A 722 1.41 -16.85 -57.24
C LEU A 722 1.60 -15.36 -57.59
N GLY A 723 2.29 -14.60 -56.74
CA GLY A 723 2.85 -13.26 -57.04
C GLY A 723 4.39 -13.30 -56.90
N THR A 724 5.21 -12.38 -57.43
CA THR A 724 5.03 -11.11 -58.16
C THR A 724 6.01 -10.99 -59.35
N SER A 725 6.24 -12.08 -60.08
CA SER A 725 6.87 -12.00 -61.42
C SER A 725 6.39 -13.06 -62.43
N ALA A 726 5.47 -13.93 -62.02
CA ALA A 726 4.65 -14.76 -62.90
C ALA A 726 3.36 -15.14 -62.15
N THR A 727 2.21 -14.82 -62.71
CA THR A 727 0.92 -15.29 -62.22
C THR A 727 0.60 -16.62 -62.89
N ALA A 728 0.49 -17.69 -62.08
CA ALA A 728 -0.21 -18.90 -62.48
C ALA A 728 -1.72 -18.64 -62.33
N THR A 729 -2.45 -18.64 -63.45
CA THR A 729 -3.89 -18.29 -63.47
C THR A 729 -4.82 -19.50 -63.35
N GLY A 730 -4.28 -20.72 -63.36
CA GLY A 730 -5.05 -21.94 -63.12
C GLY A 730 -4.19 -23.19 -63.07
N ILE A 731 -4.49 -24.09 -62.12
CA ILE A 731 -4.07 -25.48 -62.10
C ILE A 731 -5.35 -26.30 -62.20
N SER A 732 -5.61 -26.90 -63.36
CA SER A 732 -6.70 -27.87 -63.53
C SER A 732 -6.10 -29.24 -63.84
N ALA A 733 -6.36 -30.21 -62.98
CA ALA A 733 -6.07 -31.61 -63.27
C ALA A 733 -7.31 -32.23 -63.92
N ASN A 734 -7.13 -32.92 -65.04
CA ASN A 734 -8.21 -33.74 -65.61
C ASN A 734 -7.98 -35.23 -65.30
N SER A 735 -8.99 -36.05 -65.56
CA SER A 735 -8.96 -37.50 -65.37
C SER A 735 -7.87 -38.25 -66.17
N ASN A 736 -7.18 -37.57 -67.09
CA ASN A 736 -6.27 -38.19 -68.05
C ASN A 736 -4.79 -38.03 -67.69
N GLY A 737 -4.46 -37.54 -66.48
CA GLY A 737 -3.08 -37.58 -65.97
C GLY A 737 -2.16 -36.45 -66.41
N TRP A 738 -2.72 -35.28 -66.74
CA TRP A 738 -1.90 -34.10 -67.01
C TRP A 738 -2.30 -32.92 -66.13
N VAL A 739 -1.31 -32.06 -65.87
CA VAL A 739 -1.46 -30.77 -65.19
C VAL A 739 -1.32 -29.66 -66.23
N ARG A 740 -2.33 -28.81 -66.34
CA ARG A 740 -2.27 -27.58 -67.15
C ARG A 740 -1.77 -26.43 -66.29
N VAL A 741 -0.71 -25.77 -66.72
CA VAL A 741 -0.14 -24.57 -66.07
C VAL A 741 -0.16 -23.42 -67.08
N THR A 742 -0.91 -22.36 -66.78
CA THR A 742 -0.91 -21.13 -67.59
C THR A 742 0.00 -20.11 -66.91
N ALA A 743 1.10 -19.72 -67.57
CA ALA A 743 2.02 -18.70 -67.08
C ALA A 743 1.82 -17.39 -67.85
N THR A 744 1.68 -16.28 -67.13
CA THR A 744 1.57 -14.94 -67.72
C THR A 744 2.75 -14.07 -67.28
N LYS A 745 3.50 -13.53 -68.25
CA LYS A 745 4.58 -12.55 -68.03
C LYS A 745 4.13 -11.19 -68.55
N ARG A 746 4.03 -10.20 -67.65
CA ARG A 746 3.61 -8.82 -67.97
C ARG A 746 4.82 -7.88 -67.92
N SER A 747 4.94 -6.99 -68.90
CA SER A 747 5.78 -5.79 -68.89
C SER A 747 4.92 -4.55 -69.17
N VAL A 748 5.52 -3.35 -69.10
CA VAL A 748 4.81 -2.07 -69.27
C VAL A 748 3.99 -2.01 -70.57
N ASN A 749 4.46 -2.63 -71.66
CA ASN A 749 3.81 -2.59 -72.98
C ASN A 749 3.57 -3.99 -73.60
N THR A 750 3.71 -5.09 -72.83
CA THR A 750 3.62 -6.46 -73.40
C THR A 750 3.05 -7.46 -72.40
N LEU A 751 2.12 -8.30 -72.87
CA LEU A 751 1.61 -9.48 -72.16
C LEU A 751 2.01 -10.74 -72.93
N LYS A 752 2.80 -11.62 -72.30
CA LYS A 752 3.13 -12.95 -72.84
C LYS A 752 2.41 -14.02 -72.04
N MET A 753 1.58 -14.83 -72.70
CA MET A 753 0.89 -15.97 -72.10
C MET A 753 1.46 -17.27 -72.69
N ALA A 754 1.76 -18.24 -71.84
CA ALA A 754 2.19 -19.58 -72.24
C ALA A 754 1.38 -20.64 -71.50
N GLU A 755 0.96 -21.68 -72.22
CA GLU A 755 0.30 -22.87 -71.64
C GLU A 755 1.29 -24.04 -71.63
N TYR A 756 1.46 -24.67 -70.47
CA TYR A 756 2.24 -25.89 -70.30
C TYR A 756 1.30 -27.05 -70.00
N ARG A 757 1.48 -28.18 -70.69
CA ARG A 757 0.92 -29.48 -70.28
C ARG A 757 2.05 -30.32 -69.70
N VAL A 758 1.94 -30.69 -68.43
CA VAL A 758 2.87 -31.61 -67.76
C VAL A 758 2.18 -32.96 -67.64
N LEU A 759 2.72 -33.99 -68.28
CA LEU A 759 2.30 -35.38 -68.06
C LEU A 759 2.81 -35.85 -66.70
N LEU A 760 1.94 -36.48 -65.91
CA LEU A 760 2.28 -37.19 -64.68
C LEU A 760 2.20 -38.68 -65.01
N ASP A 761 3.34 -39.29 -65.32
CA ASP A 761 3.40 -40.65 -65.86
C ASP A 761 3.42 -41.72 -64.75
N ASN A 762 3.82 -41.38 -63.51
CA ASN A 762 3.90 -42.31 -62.38
C ASN A 762 3.18 -41.84 -61.11
N ALA A 763 2.71 -42.80 -60.30
CA ALA A 763 2.22 -42.54 -58.95
C ALA A 763 3.38 -42.06 -58.05
N GLY A 764 3.33 -40.80 -57.61
CA GLY A 764 4.40 -40.18 -56.82
C GLY A 764 5.18 -39.07 -57.54
N ASP A 765 4.85 -38.76 -58.80
CA ASP A 765 5.45 -37.62 -59.51
C ASP A 765 5.11 -36.30 -58.79
N SER A 766 6.15 -35.52 -58.46
CA SER A 766 6.07 -34.23 -57.78
C SER A 766 6.59 -33.11 -58.69
N ILE A 767 5.87 -31.99 -58.76
CA ILE A 767 6.36 -30.77 -59.44
C ILE A 767 7.24 -30.03 -58.43
N ASN A 768 8.56 -30.26 -58.53
CA ASN A 768 9.54 -29.75 -57.56
C ASN A 768 9.91 -28.28 -57.85
N ALA A 769 10.26 -27.50 -56.82
CA ALA A 769 10.62 -26.08 -56.93
C ALA A 769 11.90 -25.82 -57.75
N ALA A 770 12.69 -26.85 -57.99
CA ALA A 770 13.88 -26.84 -58.84
C ALA A 770 13.60 -27.31 -60.28
N TRP A 771 12.35 -27.33 -60.73
CA TRP A 771 12.06 -27.49 -62.16
C TRP A 771 12.48 -26.23 -62.91
N ALA A 772 13.79 -26.08 -63.12
CA ALA A 772 14.27 -25.70 -64.43
C ALA A 772 13.77 -26.83 -65.33
N GLY A 773 12.79 -26.55 -66.19
CA GLY A 773 12.37 -27.54 -67.17
C GLY A 773 13.58 -28.12 -67.91
N PRO A 774 13.43 -29.25 -68.63
CA PRO A 774 14.45 -29.62 -69.60
C PRO A 774 14.84 -28.37 -70.39
N ASN A 775 16.15 -28.14 -70.61
CA ASN A 775 16.64 -27.03 -71.45
C ASN A 775 15.67 -26.90 -72.62
N LEU A 776 15.01 -25.73 -72.71
CA LEU A 776 13.97 -25.45 -73.70
C LEU A 776 14.43 -26.06 -75.03
N PRO A 777 13.76 -27.11 -75.57
CA PRO A 777 14.19 -27.66 -76.84
C PRO A 777 14.19 -26.51 -77.85
N ALA A 778 15.33 -26.32 -78.53
CA ALA A 778 15.55 -25.18 -79.41
C ALA A 778 14.52 -25.07 -80.55
N THR A 779 13.72 -26.13 -80.74
CA THR A 779 12.66 -26.25 -81.74
C THR A 779 11.53 -27.13 -81.20
N GLY A 780 10.29 -26.70 -81.35
CA GLY A 780 9.09 -27.48 -81.01
C GLY A 780 8.16 -26.84 -79.97
N PHE A 781 7.87 -25.54 -80.08
CA PHE A 781 6.84 -24.89 -79.26
C PHE A 781 5.52 -24.79 -80.03
N GLU A 782 4.45 -25.32 -79.44
CA GLU A 782 3.07 -25.11 -79.92
C GLU A 782 2.49 -23.86 -79.23
N ASP A 783 2.36 -22.79 -80.02
CA ASP A 783 1.57 -21.57 -79.80
C ASP A 783 1.91 -20.63 -78.61
N PHE A 784 2.58 -19.53 -78.94
CA PHE A 784 2.55 -18.29 -78.16
C PHE A 784 1.52 -17.32 -78.75
N VAL A 785 0.76 -16.62 -77.91
CA VAL A 785 0.08 -15.37 -78.30
C VAL A 785 0.70 -14.24 -77.50
N THR A 786 1.39 -13.32 -78.19
CA THR A 786 1.97 -12.12 -77.59
C THR A 786 1.04 -10.95 -77.86
N PHE A 787 0.53 -10.32 -76.81
CA PHE A 787 -0.18 -9.05 -76.94
C PHE A 787 0.80 -7.90 -76.67
N SER A 788 0.96 -6.98 -77.61
CA SER A 788 1.81 -5.78 -77.45
C SER A 788 1.06 -4.53 -77.84
N VAL A 789 1.31 -3.43 -77.14
CA VAL A 789 0.77 -2.12 -77.51
C VAL A 789 1.86 -1.31 -78.18
N VAL A 790 1.68 -1.00 -79.46
CA VAL A 790 2.59 -0.15 -80.25
C VAL A 790 1.79 0.99 -80.84
N SER A 791 2.22 2.24 -80.62
CA SER A 791 1.59 3.43 -81.21
C SER A 791 0.06 3.49 -81.02
N SER A 792 -0.42 3.16 -79.81
CA SER A 792 -1.85 3.16 -79.43
C SER A 792 -2.72 2.05 -80.06
N GLN A 793 -2.12 1.01 -80.64
CA GLN A 793 -2.84 -0.16 -81.16
C GLN A 793 -2.47 -1.43 -80.37
N LEU A 794 -3.46 -2.24 -79.98
CA LEU A 794 -3.28 -3.56 -79.38
C LEU A 794 -3.03 -4.59 -80.50
N MET A 795 -1.82 -5.14 -80.54
CA MET A 795 -1.44 -6.17 -81.52
C MET A 795 -1.36 -7.53 -80.83
N ALA A 796 -1.92 -8.57 -81.47
CA ALA A 796 -1.74 -9.97 -81.06
C ALA A 796 -0.88 -10.69 -82.11
N THR A 797 0.28 -11.21 -81.72
CA THR A 797 1.18 -11.96 -82.61
C THR A 797 1.25 -13.41 -82.14
N ARG A 798 0.87 -14.33 -83.02
CA ARG A 798 1.06 -15.76 -82.82
C ARG A 798 2.44 -16.16 -83.33
N THR A 799 3.29 -16.73 -82.49
CA THR A 799 4.60 -17.25 -82.95
C THR A 799 4.39 -18.70 -83.41
N ALA A 800 4.35 -18.93 -84.72
CA ALA A 800 4.23 -20.27 -85.29
C ALA A 800 5.55 -21.06 -85.19
N ALA A 801 5.45 -22.39 -85.12
CA ALA A 801 6.57 -23.30 -84.90
C ALA A 801 7.51 -23.46 -86.12
N THR A 802 7.13 -22.96 -87.30
CA THR A 802 7.89 -23.08 -88.56
C THR A 802 7.91 -21.76 -89.35
N PRO A 803 8.99 -21.44 -90.09
CA PRO A 803 9.13 -20.17 -90.81
C PRO A 803 8.13 -19.92 -91.95
N THR A 804 7.23 -20.86 -92.24
CA THR A 804 6.26 -20.79 -93.35
C THR A 804 4.84 -20.43 -92.92
N ASP A 805 4.56 -20.36 -91.61
CA ASP A 805 3.22 -20.02 -91.07
C ASP A 805 3.15 -18.58 -90.53
N SER A 806 4.05 -17.70 -90.95
CA SER A 806 3.95 -16.27 -90.69
C SER A 806 3.00 -15.63 -91.70
N ASP A 807 1.70 -15.57 -91.37
CA ASP A 807 0.83 -14.43 -91.69
C ASP A 807 -0.61 -14.71 -91.20
N GLY A 808 -0.83 -14.45 -89.92
CA GLY A 808 -2.15 -14.41 -89.32
C GLY A 808 -2.31 -13.13 -88.51
N TRP A 809 -2.47 -12.01 -89.21
CA TRP A 809 -2.82 -10.72 -88.58
C TRP A 809 -4.28 -10.79 -88.11
N MET A 810 -4.52 -10.78 -86.79
CA MET A 810 -5.85 -10.48 -86.27
C MET A 810 -5.94 -8.99 -85.97
N THR A 811 -6.62 -8.24 -86.83
CA THR A 811 -7.03 -6.87 -86.55
C THR A 811 -8.25 -6.91 -85.62
N LEU A 812 -8.11 -6.42 -84.39
CA LEU A 812 -9.25 -6.22 -83.50
C LEU A 812 -9.82 -4.82 -83.76
N GLU A 813 -10.96 -4.73 -84.47
CA GLU A 813 -11.68 -3.47 -84.66
C GLU A 813 -12.59 -3.17 -83.46
N GLY A 814 -12.44 -2.00 -82.85
CA GLY A 814 -13.31 -1.47 -81.79
C GLY A 814 -12.67 -0.31 -81.00
N GLU A 815 -13.47 0.65 -80.52
CA GLU A 815 -13.00 1.67 -79.57
C GLU A 815 -12.84 1.03 -78.18
N TRP A 816 -11.60 0.93 -77.69
CA TRP A 816 -11.28 0.41 -76.36
C TRP A 816 -10.82 1.57 -75.48
N ARG A 817 -11.62 1.91 -74.45
CA ARG A 817 -11.35 3.07 -73.59
C ARG A 817 -10.38 2.81 -72.43
N GLU A 818 -10.13 1.57 -72.00
CA GLU A 818 -9.21 1.29 -70.89
C GLU A 818 -8.51 -0.07 -71.04
N PHE A 819 -7.17 -0.08 -71.03
CA PHE A 819 -6.29 -1.25 -70.92
C PHE A 819 -5.15 -0.97 -69.94
#